data_AF-A0A6N2V2U5-F1
#
_entry.id   AF-A0A6N2V2U5-F1
#
_cell.length_a   1.000
_cell.length_b   1.000
_cell.length_c   1.000
_cell.angle_alpha   90.00
_cell.angle_beta   90.00
_cell.angle_gamma   90.00
#
_symmetry.space_group_name_H-M   'P 1'
#
loop_
_entity.id
_entity.type
_entity.pdbx_description
1 polymer ?
#
loop_
_entity_poly.entity_id
_entity_poly.type
_entity_poly.pdbx_seq_one_letter_code
_entity_poly.pdbx_strand_id
1 'polypeptide(L)'
;MVTLTTFRADEGDITSDPSNPTDGDTTTGLYDEATGLKVKKTYADGSSTIKTYDKFNRLETLTKARGIVTTYAYAPLTGELVSVSHSDDTPGWKFTYNHLGQMTYVRDASGIRECSYDVYGNMIQDTSFGTVESSLQEEYDPFGRSAGCRLMLGTRTVQHSYLDYDSKGDIIGMNLEGLASSFTWEYDPTSGFLNHLTYPNGMVRCNTYHPRLNLVTAIGYRKGANGESAGRHEYDYDALGRPIQRRDSWDVATPATTRNFTCNSRSELVEDRISRGRSFIYSYDNIGNRKTVRELEEEVSYDANCLNQYAEIAGREEHFTPVYDADGNQTRIRTSTGIWEISYDANDRPIVFTSQDGRTTITCGYDYRGRRFEKKATVNGAVSSHCWFLYRDYLQVAELDLTHPEPLLVKSYLWDPTEPMATRILMMTCWQENGMKVKEHLYFMYDALKNVTSIFDGQQKQQARYEYAPFGSPITEEGDMARENKFRFSCEFSDDELGLVYYNYRHLNPADGRWINRDPIQEQSEWNLYGFVKNVPSYFIDLLGNSPYQGWALNGLQLHPSAYETVEYEISITYHALCQNATWWDRRINDLLANKTTKSPSDFNPNSECLSCQCIKKLTVIMHGSSSGSYPRVFAYWGDRRLQESKKSTLISNMFKNIKFCSECTLELRSCHLGESPILKARLEANTKCKVLLYTGKVNAFFPF
;
A
#
# COMPACT_ATOMS: atom_id res chain seq x y z
N MET A 1 28.28 13.23 3.92
CA MET A 1 27.77 12.27 4.91
C MET A 1 26.58 12.90 5.59
N VAL A 2 25.46 12.18 5.69
CA VAL A 2 24.21 12.65 6.36
C VAL A 2 23.88 11.65 7.46
N THR A 3 23.44 12.11 8.62
CA THR A 3 23.13 11.25 9.78
C THR A 3 21.69 11.46 10.23
N LEU A 4 21.06 10.37 10.65
CA LEU A 4 19.80 10.34 11.40
C LEU A 4 20.12 9.75 12.76
N THR A 5 19.86 10.49 13.83
CA THR A 5 20.10 10.03 15.21
C THR A 5 18.81 10.00 16.00
N THR A 6 18.53 8.86 16.62
CA THR A 6 17.35 8.67 17.50
C THR A 6 17.78 8.61 18.96
N PHE A 7 17.06 9.33 19.81
CA PHE A 7 17.35 9.46 21.24
C PHE A 7 16.23 8.86 22.07
N ARG A 8 16.59 8.27 23.22
CA ARG A 8 15.65 7.75 24.20
C ARG A 8 16.01 8.27 25.59
N ALA A 9 15.00 8.56 26.39
CA ALA A 9 15.14 8.86 27.81
C ALA A 9 14.61 7.67 28.62
N ASP A 10 15.19 7.45 29.81
CA ASP A 10 14.76 6.39 30.71
C ASP A 10 13.31 6.60 31.17
N GLU A 11 12.92 7.86 31.40
CA GLU A 11 11.56 8.26 31.76
C GLU A 11 11.14 9.58 31.09
N GLY A 12 9.87 9.64 30.66
CA GLY A 12 9.23 10.85 30.15
C GLY A 12 9.54 11.20 28.69
N ASP A 13 8.94 12.30 28.24
CA ASP A 13 9.17 12.87 26.91
C ASP A 13 10.47 13.69 26.89
N ILE A 14 11.27 13.55 25.82
CA ILE A 14 12.39 14.46 25.55
C ILE A 14 11.81 15.83 25.16
N THR A 15 11.92 16.80 26.07
CA THR A 15 11.35 18.15 25.90
C THR A 15 12.39 19.22 25.52
N SER A 16 13.68 18.87 25.57
CA SER A 16 14.81 19.71 25.17
C SER A 16 15.43 19.22 23.87
N ASP A 17 16.14 20.10 23.15
CA ASP A 17 16.88 19.74 21.94
C ASP A 17 17.90 18.61 22.21
N PRO A 18 17.74 17.42 21.59
CA PRO A 18 18.60 16.29 21.81
C PRO A 18 19.83 16.30 20.88
N SER A 19 20.23 17.44 20.30
CA SER A 19 21.40 17.47 19.39
C SER A 19 22.76 17.27 20.08
N ASN A 20 22.83 17.41 21.41
CA ASN A 20 24.08 17.42 22.19
C ASN A 20 24.47 16.07 22.85
N PRO A 21 23.52 15.22 23.30
CA PRO A 21 23.85 13.90 23.82
C PRO A 21 24.58 13.01 22.79
N THR A 22 25.46 12.13 23.29
CA THR A 22 26.29 11.22 22.48
C THR A 22 25.82 9.76 22.54
N ASP A 23 24.72 9.52 23.25
CA ASP A 23 24.08 8.22 23.50
C ASP A 23 22.98 7.87 22.48
N GLY A 24 22.79 8.70 21.45
CA GLY A 24 21.81 8.45 20.40
C GLY A 24 22.25 7.39 19.39
N ASP A 25 21.30 6.57 18.96
CA ASP A 25 21.54 5.59 17.91
C ASP A 25 21.61 6.28 16.55
N THR A 26 22.74 6.13 15.86
CA THR A 26 23.00 6.90 14.64
C THR A 26 23.03 6.01 13.40
N THR A 27 22.12 6.28 12.47
CA THR A 27 22.16 5.75 11.10
C THR A 27 22.83 6.76 10.18
N THR A 28 23.79 6.31 9.38
CA THR A 28 24.61 7.17 8.52
C THR A 28 24.41 6.85 7.05
N GLY A 29 24.14 7.87 6.23
CA GLY A 29 24.14 7.82 4.78
C GLY A 29 25.44 8.39 4.18
N LEU A 30 26.07 7.60 3.32
CA LEU A 30 27.15 8.04 2.44
C LEU A 30 26.59 8.24 1.03
N TYR A 31 26.98 9.36 0.42
CA TYR A 31 26.48 9.79 -0.88
C TYR A 31 27.68 10.07 -1.79
N ASP A 32 27.54 9.73 -3.07
CA ASP A 32 28.51 10.09 -4.10
C ASP A 32 28.55 11.60 -4.29
N GLU A 33 29.73 12.22 -4.32
CA GLU A 33 29.84 13.69 -4.32
C GLU A 33 29.33 14.35 -5.60
N ALA A 34 29.46 13.67 -6.75
CA ALA A 34 29.13 14.24 -8.05
C ALA A 34 27.65 14.08 -8.40
N THR A 35 27.13 12.87 -8.19
CA THR A 35 25.73 12.53 -8.49
C THR A 35 24.82 12.81 -7.31
N GLY A 36 25.37 12.92 -6.10
CA GLY A 36 24.67 13.05 -4.82
C GLY A 36 23.92 11.78 -4.39
N LEU A 37 23.95 10.68 -5.14
CA LEU A 37 23.16 9.48 -4.86
C LEU A 37 23.68 8.72 -3.64
N LYS A 38 22.77 8.13 -2.85
CA LYS A 38 23.17 7.34 -1.68
C LYS A 38 23.86 6.05 -2.11
N VAL A 39 25.14 5.89 -1.77
CA VAL A 39 25.95 4.70 -2.10
C VAL A 39 26.03 3.72 -0.93
N LYS A 40 25.83 4.18 0.31
CA LYS A 40 25.84 3.31 1.48
C LYS A 40 24.94 3.87 2.58
N LYS A 41 24.20 2.97 3.25
CA LYS A 41 23.50 3.25 4.51
C LYS A 41 24.07 2.33 5.58
N THR A 42 24.61 2.89 6.65
CA THR A 42 25.12 2.16 7.81
C THR A 42 24.19 2.39 9.00
N TYR A 43 23.65 1.34 9.58
CA TYR A 43 22.79 1.39 10.75
C TYR A 43 23.60 1.55 12.05
N ALA A 44 22.92 1.79 13.17
CA ALA A 44 23.56 2.06 14.47
C ALA A 44 24.41 0.90 15.01
N ASP A 45 24.11 -0.34 14.62
CA ASP A 45 24.89 -1.54 14.96
C ASP A 45 26.09 -1.78 14.03
N GLY A 46 26.28 -0.93 13.01
CA GLY A 46 27.33 -1.04 12.01
C GLY A 46 26.99 -1.92 10.80
N SER A 47 25.83 -2.61 10.80
CA SER A 47 25.32 -3.28 9.61
C SER A 47 25.06 -2.26 8.49
N SER A 48 25.09 -2.68 7.23
CA SER A 48 24.95 -1.71 6.13
C SER A 48 24.37 -2.28 4.85
N THR A 49 23.70 -1.43 4.09
CA THR A 49 23.34 -1.67 2.70
C THR A 49 24.20 -0.80 1.78
N ILE A 50 24.55 -1.34 0.61
CA ILE A 50 25.39 -0.68 -0.39
C ILE A 50 24.63 -0.63 -1.71
N LYS A 51 24.70 0.51 -2.39
CA LYS A 51 24.09 0.73 -3.70
C LYS A 51 25.17 1.12 -4.71
N THR A 52 25.06 0.59 -5.91
CA THR A 52 25.82 1.07 -7.08
C THR A 52 24.85 1.59 -8.13
N TYR A 53 25.36 2.44 -9.01
CA TYR A 53 24.55 3.07 -10.05
C TYR A 53 25.28 2.99 -11.38
N ASP A 54 24.50 2.81 -12.44
CA ASP A 54 25.04 2.83 -13.79
C ASP A 54 25.39 4.27 -14.23
N LYS A 55 25.97 4.41 -15.43
CA LYS A 55 26.33 5.71 -16.01
C LYS A 55 25.16 6.69 -16.22
N PHE A 56 23.92 6.22 -16.07
CA PHE A 56 22.70 7.00 -16.18
C PHE A 56 22.02 7.24 -14.83
N ASN A 57 22.74 7.01 -13.71
CA ASN A 57 22.25 7.21 -12.34
C ASN A 57 21.07 6.30 -11.96
N ARG A 58 20.93 5.15 -12.62
CA ARG A 58 19.92 4.13 -12.27
C ARG A 58 20.57 3.08 -11.37
N LEU A 59 19.81 2.56 -10.40
CA LEU A 59 20.30 1.56 -9.46
C LEU A 59 20.79 0.33 -10.23
N GLU A 60 22.06 -0.03 -10.11
CA GLU A 60 22.66 -1.18 -10.79
C GLU A 60 22.73 -2.39 -9.87
N THR A 61 23.21 -2.19 -8.63
CA THR A 61 23.16 -3.22 -7.59
C THR A 61 22.71 -2.66 -6.24
N LEU A 62 22.03 -3.50 -5.48
CA LEU A 62 21.75 -3.33 -4.05
C LEU A 62 22.35 -4.54 -3.31
N THR A 63 23.36 -4.30 -2.50
CA THR A 63 23.87 -5.28 -1.53
C THR A 63 23.20 -5.06 -0.20
N LYS A 64 22.45 -6.05 0.26
CA LYS A 64 21.80 -6.08 1.56
C LYS A 64 22.77 -6.44 2.69
N ALA A 65 22.38 -6.18 3.93
CA ALA A 65 23.20 -6.48 5.10
C ALA A 65 23.40 -7.98 5.33
N ARG A 66 22.47 -8.85 4.86
CA ARG A 66 22.70 -10.30 4.75
C ARG A 66 23.79 -10.71 3.73
N GLY A 67 24.32 -9.77 2.94
CA GLY A 67 25.30 -10.03 1.89
C GLY A 67 24.71 -10.44 0.54
N ILE A 68 23.37 -10.47 0.43
CA ILE A 68 22.67 -10.77 -0.82
C ILE A 68 22.76 -9.57 -1.76
N VAL A 69 23.11 -9.81 -3.02
CA VAL A 69 23.21 -8.79 -4.07
C VAL A 69 22.03 -8.92 -5.02
N THR A 70 21.20 -7.89 -5.09
CA THR A 70 20.20 -7.72 -6.14
C THR A 70 20.81 -6.90 -7.27
N THR A 71 20.71 -7.38 -8.50
CA THR A 71 21.21 -6.72 -9.72
C THR A 71 20.05 -6.34 -10.62
N TYR A 72 20.07 -5.10 -11.10
CA TYR A 72 19.04 -4.51 -11.95
C TYR A 72 19.63 -4.24 -13.33
N ALA A 73 18.95 -4.69 -14.39
CA ALA A 73 19.34 -4.42 -15.75
C ALA A 73 18.25 -3.66 -16.50
N TYR A 74 18.67 -2.71 -17.32
CA TYR A 74 17.77 -1.80 -18.03
C TYR A 74 17.96 -1.88 -19.55
N ALA A 75 16.90 -1.55 -20.28
CA ALA A 75 16.96 -1.36 -21.72
C ALA A 75 17.95 -0.23 -22.04
N PRO A 76 18.95 -0.46 -22.91
CA PRO A 76 20.06 0.46 -23.10
C PRO A 76 19.67 1.77 -23.82
N LEU A 77 18.56 1.79 -24.56
CA LEU A 77 18.10 2.95 -25.33
C LEU A 77 16.91 3.68 -24.69
N THR A 78 16.00 2.93 -24.08
CA THR A 78 14.67 3.42 -23.67
C THR A 78 14.57 3.57 -22.16
N GLY A 79 15.37 2.81 -21.41
CA GLY A 79 15.62 3.06 -20.00
C GLY A 79 14.84 2.20 -19.03
N GLU A 80 13.85 1.44 -19.50
CA GLU A 80 12.97 0.59 -18.68
C GLU A 80 13.73 -0.59 -18.09
N LEU A 81 13.32 -1.04 -16.91
CA LEU A 81 13.90 -2.21 -16.26
C LEU A 81 13.52 -3.50 -16.99
N VAL A 82 14.50 -4.24 -17.51
CA VAL A 82 14.26 -5.48 -18.25
C VAL A 82 14.50 -6.73 -17.43
N SER A 83 15.31 -6.67 -16.38
CA SER A 83 15.47 -7.80 -15.47
C SER A 83 15.95 -7.42 -14.09
N VAL A 84 15.57 -8.24 -13.11
CA VAL A 84 16.15 -8.27 -11.77
C VAL A 84 16.62 -9.68 -11.47
N SER A 85 17.79 -9.81 -10.86
CA SER A 85 18.34 -11.08 -10.40
C SER A 85 18.95 -10.94 -9.02
N HIS A 86 18.95 -12.02 -8.25
CA HIS A 86 19.53 -12.08 -6.92
C HIS A 86 20.75 -13.02 -6.92
N SER A 87 21.66 -12.81 -5.97
CA SER A 87 22.85 -13.65 -5.82
C SER A 87 22.60 -14.97 -5.06
N ASP A 88 21.38 -15.15 -4.55
CA ASP A 88 20.90 -16.37 -3.89
C ASP A 88 19.88 -17.11 -4.78
N ASP A 89 19.13 -18.05 -4.20
CA ASP A 89 18.12 -18.85 -4.91
C ASP A 89 16.78 -18.09 -5.11
N THR A 90 16.69 -16.81 -4.73
CA THR A 90 15.47 -16.03 -4.91
C THR A 90 15.18 -15.84 -6.40
N PRO A 91 13.97 -16.19 -6.89
CA PRO A 91 13.62 -16.02 -8.30
C PRO A 91 13.65 -14.56 -8.72
N GLY A 92 14.39 -14.27 -9.80
CA GLY A 92 14.41 -12.96 -10.44
C GLY A 92 13.19 -12.70 -11.32
N TRP A 93 13.14 -11.51 -11.91
CA TRP A 93 12.06 -11.07 -12.80
C TRP A 93 12.60 -10.68 -14.17
N LYS A 94 11.79 -10.88 -15.21
CA LYS A 94 12.09 -10.41 -16.57
C LYS A 94 10.88 -9.71 -17.16
N PHE A 95 11.11 -8.54 -17.73
CA PHE A 95 10.06 -7.66 -18.24
C PHE A 95 10.22 -7.42 -19.74
N THR A 96 9.12 -7.14 -20.42
CA THR A 96 9.13 -6.57 -21.79
C THR A 96 8.07 -5.49 -21.89
N TYR A 97 8.36 -4.49 -22.71
CA TYR A 97 7.56 -3.28 -22.85
C TYR A 97 7.19 -3.05 -24.32
N ASN A 98 6.06 -2.40 -24.53
CA ASN A 98 5.71 -1.86 -25.85
C ASN A 98 6.48 -0.56 -26.15
N HIS A 99 6.27 0.00 -27.34
CA HIS A 99 6.93 1.23 -27.78
C HIS A 99 6.51 2.50 -26.99
N LEU A 100 5.50 2.41 -26.12
CA LEU A 100 5.05 3.47 -25.22
C LEU A 100 5.62 3.30 -23.80
N GLY A 101 6.47 2.30 -23.57
CA GLY A 101 7.05 2.01 -22.26
C GLY A 101 6.09 1.30 -21.29
N GLN A 102 4.99 0.71 -21.78
CA GLN A 102 4.04 -0.04 -20.95
C GLN A 102 4.43 -1.52 -20.92
N MET A 103 4.42 -2.13 -19.73
CA MET A 103 4.78 -3.54 -19.53
C MET A 103 3.77 -4.46 -20.19
N THR A 104 4.17 -5.22 -21.21
CA THR A 104 3.30 -6.19 -21.89
C THR A 104 3.55 -7.63 -21.45
N TYR A 105 4.66 -7.86 -20.75
CA TYR A 105 5.07 -9.20 -20.33
C TYR A 105 5.92 -9.12 -19.06
N VAL A 106 5.67 -10.04 -18.13
CA VAL A 106 6.57 -10.33 -17.01
C VAL A 106 6.66 -11.83 -16.76
N ARG A 107 7.87 -12.30 -16.43
CA ARG A 107 8.10 -13.65 -15.90
C ARG A 107 8.68 -13.56 -14.51
N ASP A 108 8.06 -14.26 -13.57
CA ASP A 108 8.45 -14.33 -12.15
C ASP A 108 8.23 -15.73 -11.57
N ALA A 109 8.21 -15.84 -10.24
CA ALA A 109 7.96 -17.10 -9.52
C ALA A 109 6.54 -17.66 -9.70
N SER A 110 5.54 -16.81 -10.01
CA SER A 110 4.15 -17.22 -10.25
C SER A 110 3.94 -17.79 -11.66
N GLY A 111 4.85 -17.48 -12.59
CA GLY A 111 4.82 -17.97 -13.97
C GLY A 111 5.06 -16.84 -14.97
N ILE A 112 4.33 -16.90 -16.08
CA ILE A 112 4.33 -15.87 -17.13
C ILE A 112 3.06 -15.05 -17.01
N ARG A 113 3.15 -13.75 -17.18
CA ARG A 113 2.02 -12.83 -17.24
C ARG A 113 2.12 -11.93 -18.47
N GLU A 114 1.01 -11.76 -19.16
CA GLU A 114 0.88 -10.90 -20.34
C GLU A 114 -0.20 -9.83 -20.09
N CYS A 115 0.12 -8.59 -20.49
CA CYS A 115 -0.78 -7.46 -20.31
C CYS A 115 -1.04 -6.76 -21.65
N SER A 116 -2.29 -6.32 -21.85
CA SER A 116 -2.69 -5.51 -23.00
C SER A 116 -3.37 -4.21 -22.57
N TYR A 117 -3.32 -3.23 -23.46
CA TYR A 117 -3.75 -1.86 -23.19
C TYR A 117 -4.66 -1.34 -24.29
N ASP A 118 -5.58 -0.44 -23.92
CA ASP A 118 -6.35 0.34 -24.90
C ASP A 118 -5.51 1.46 -25.52
N VAL A 119 -6.13 2.22 -26.44
CA VAL A 119 -5.49 3.37 -27.12
C VAL A 119 -5.21 4.55 -26.20
N TYR A 120 -5.78 4.57 -25.00
CA TYR A 120 -5.58 5.61 -23.97
C TYR A 120 -4.53 5.20 -22.94
N GLY A 121 -4.03 3.97 -23.02
CA GLY A 121 -3.02 3.41 -22.14
C GLY A 121 -3.56 2.77 -20.86
N ASN A 122 -4.86 2.54 -20.78
CA ASN A 122 -5.46 1.78 -19.68
C ASN A 122 -5.24 0.28 -19.91
N MET A 123 -4.92 -0.47 -18.85
CA MET A 123 -4.73 -1.92 -18.95
C MET A 123 -6.10 -2.59 -19.06
N ILE A 124 -6.38 -3.26 -20.17
CA ILE A 124 -7.67 -3.91 -20.44
C ILE A 124 -7.61 -5.41 -20.20
N GLN A 125 -6.43 -6.01 -20.16
CA GLN A 125 -6.26 -7.43 -19.88
C GLN A 125 -4.95 -7.71 -19.16
N ASP A 126 -5.03 -8.58 -18.16
CA ASP A 126 -3.91 -9.16 -17.43
C ASP A 126 -4.13 -10.69 -17.37
N THR A 127 -3.30 -11.44 -18.10
CA THR A 127 -3.41 -12.91 -18.21
C THR A 127 -2.18 -13.58 -17.62
N SER A 128 -2.39 -14.51 -16.70
CA SER A 128 -1.36 -15.30 -16.03
C SER A 128 -1.39 -16.74 -16.57
N PHE A 129 -0.24 -17.23 -17.00
CA PHE A 129 0.02 -18.59 -17.50
C PHE A 129 0.89 -19.39 -16.51
N GLY A 130 0.51 -19.35 -15.24
CA GLY A 130 1.19 -20.04 -14.14
C GLY A 130 0.64 -21.44 -13.87
N THR A 131 0.76 -21.90 -12.63
CA THR A 131 0.06 -23.11 -12.14
C THR A 131 -1.44 -23.04 -12.37
N VAL A 132 -2.01 -21.85 -12.25
CA VAL A 132 -3.41 -21.55 -12.57
C VAL A 132 -3.45 -20.56 -13.72
N GLU A 133 -4.00 -20.97 -14.85
CA GLU A 133 -4.29 -20.06 -15.96
C GLU A 133 -5.48 -19.18 -15.60
N SER A 134 -5.29 -17.86 -15.63
CA SER A 134 -6.34 -16.90 -15.29
C SER A 134 -6.19 -15.62 -16.09
N SER A 135 -7.31 -14.92 -16.32
CA SER A 135 -7.33 -13.63 -17.00
C SER A 135 -8.25 -12.67 -16.28
N LEU A 136 -7.76 -11.47 -15.99
CA LEU A 136 -8.57 -10.35 -15.54
C LEU A 136 -8.72 -9.37 -16.71
N GLN A 137 -9.97 -9.08 -17.06
CA GLN A 137 -10.32 -8.14 -18.13
C GLN A 137 -11.01 -6.93 -17.50
N GLU A 138 -10.46 -5.74 -17.71
CA GLU A 138 -11.05 -4.48 -17.26
C GLU A 138 -11.85 -3.85 -18.39
N GLU A 139 -13.03 -3.35 -18.06
CA GLU A 139 -13.84 -2.56 -18.97
C GLU A 139 -13.78 -1.10 -18.54
N TYR A 140 -13.75 -0.20 -19.52
CA TYR A 140 -13.73 1.24 -19.26
C TYR A 140 -14.89 1.91 -19.99
N ASP A 141 -15.51 2.89 -19.33
CA ASP A 141 -16.50 3.74 -19.95
C ASP A 141 -15.83 4.79 -20.87
N PRO A 142 -16.62 5.56 -21.66
CA PRO A 142 -16.07 6.60 -22.54
C PRO A 142 -15.30 7.72 -21.83
N PHE A 143 -15.35 7.80 -20.50
CA PHE A 143 -14.59 8.76 -19.69
C PHE A 143 -13.30 8.15 -19.11
N GLY A 144 -13.00 6.88 -19.41
CA GLY A 144 -11.82 6.17 -18.90
C GLY A 144 -11.96 5.68 -17.47
N ARG A 145 -13.18 5.65 -16.91
CA ARG A 145 -13.46 5.10 -15.58
C ARG A 145 -13.73 3.60 -15.71
N SER A 146 -13.39 2.80 -14.70
CA SER A 146 -13.67 1.35 -14.71
C SER A 146 -15.18 1.13 -14.77
N ALA A 147 -15.66 0.44 -15.79
CA ALA A 147 -17.05 0.02 -15.94
C ALA A 147 -17.33 -1.34 -15.27
N GLY A 148 -16.32 -1.90 -14.59
CA GLY A 148 -16.34 -3.24 -14.03
C GLY A 148 -15.21 -4.10 -14.58
N CYS A 149 -15.20 -5.37 -14.19
CA CYS A 149 -14.18 -6.31 -14.61
C CYS A 149 -14.71 -7.74 -14.70
N ARG A 150 -14.05 -8.54 -15.53
CA ARG A 150 -14.29 -9.97 -15.70
C ARG A 150 -13.07 -10.77 -15.26
N LEU A 151 -13.27 -11.65 -14.28
CA LEU A 151 -12.28 -12.65 -13.86
C LEU A 151 -12.58 -13.98 -14.54
N MET A 152 -11.57 -14.54 -15.18
CA MET A 152 -11.62 -15.83 -15.87
C MET A 152 -10.60 -16.81 -15.29
N LEU A 153 -10.99 -18.09 -15.21
CA LEU A 153 -10.10 -19.23 -15.00
C LEU A 153 -10.07 -20.05 -16.27
N GLY A 154 -8.92 -20.13 -16.93
CA GLY A 154 -8.82 -20.54 -18.33
C GLY A 154 -9.84 -19.78 -19.18
N THR A 155 -10.73 -20.50 -19.87
CA THR A 155 -11.78 -19.90 -20.70
C THR A 155 -13.10 -19.64 -19.96
N ARG A 156 -13.19 -19.96 -18.67
CA ARG A 156 -14.44 -19.87 -17.89
C ARG A 156 -14.52 -18.54 -17.14
N THR A 157 -15.60 -17.79 -17.36
CA THR A 157 -15.93 -16.63 -16.52
C THR A 157 -16.31 -17.11 -15.12
N VAL A 158 -15.61 -16.59 -14.11
CA VAL A 158 -15.89 -16.86 -12.68
C VAL A 158 -16.67 -15.72 -12.06
N GLN A 159 -16.31 -14.50 -12.42
CA GLN A 159 -16.89 -13.28 -11.86
C GLN A 159 -16.94 -12.25 -12.97
N HIS A 160 -18.08 -11.57 -13.11
CA HIS A 160 -18.23 -10.49 -14.07
C HIS A 160 -19.03 -9.37 -13.41
N SER A 161 -18.34 -8.29 -13.10
CA SER A 161 -18.86 -7.15 -12.34
C SER A 161 -19.11 -5.97 -13.25
N TYR A 162 -20.07 -5.14 -12.87
CA TYR A 162 -20.46 -3.93 -13.58
C TYR A 162 -20.55 -2.77 -12.60
N LEU A 163 -20.12 -1.58 -13.01
CA LEU A 163 -20.18 -0.35 -12.23
C LEU A 163 -21.03 0.71 -12.91
N ASP A 164 -21.92 1.31 -12.13
CA ASP A 164 -22.78 2.41 -12.55
C ASP A 164 -22.35 3.71 -11.87
N TYR A 165 -22.37 4.80 -12.65
CA TYR A 165 -21.99 6.13 -12.20
C TYR A 165 -23.12 7.13 -12.42
N ASP A 166 -23.23 8.10 -11.52
CA ASP A 166 -24.13 9.22 -11.72
C ASP A 166 -23.54 10.28 -12.69
N SER A 167 -24.28 11.36 -12.92
CA SER A 167 -23.87 12.47 -13.78
C SER A 167 -22.64 13.26 -13.27
N LYS A 168 -22.29 13.15 -11.99
CA LYS A 168 -21.11 13.77 -11.37
C LYS A 168 -19.90 12.84 -11.38
N GLY A 169 -20.15 11.55 -11.61
CA GLY A 169 -19.17 10.49 -11.66
C GLY A 169 -18.93 9.77 -10.35
N ASP A 170 -19.86 9.92 -9.41
CA ASP A 170 -19.90 9.13 -8.18
C ASP A 170 -20.48 7.74 -8.49
N ILE A 171 -19.95 6.69 -7.83
CA ILE A 171 -20.41 5.30 -8.03
C ILE A 171 -21.77 5.16 -7.37
N ILE A 172 -22.81 4.78 -8.12
CA ILE A 172 -24.17 4.59 -7.59
C ILE A 172 -24.61 3.13 -7.60
N GLY A 173 -23.92 2.27 -8.35
CA GLY A 173 -24.28 0.87 -8.48
C GLY A 173 -23.07 -0.02 -8.71
N MET A 174 -23.12 -1.22 -8.15
CA MET A 174 -22.21 -2.32 -8.48
C MET A 174 -23.01 -3.59 -8.54
N ASN A 175 -22.96 -4.30 -9.66
CA ASN A 175 -23.63 -5.58 -9.82
C ASN A 175 -22.65 -6.69 -10.23
N LEU A 176 -23.08 -7.93 -10.06
CA LEU A 176 -22.41 -9.11 -10.57
C LEU A 176 -23.37 -9.90 -11.46
N GLU A 177 -22.86 -10.48 -12.54
CA GLU A 177 -23.63 -11.44 -13.33
C GLU A 177 -24.13 -12.59 -12.44
N GLY A 178 -25.45 -12.82 -12.44
CA GLY A 178 -26.12 -13.83 -11.61
C GLY A 178 -26.62 -13.33 -10.24
N LEU A 179 -26.28 -12.11 -9.80
CA LEU A 179 -26.91 -11.49 -8.64
C LEU A 179 -28.27 -10.88 -9.02
N ALA A 180 -29.30 -11.16 -8.21
CA ALA A 180 -30.65 -10.66 -8.45
C ALA A 180 -30.80 -9.14 -8.17
N SER A 181 -29.99 -8.62 -7.24
CA SER A 181 -29.99 -7.23 -6.79
C SER A 181 -28.55 -6.73 -6.73
N SER A 182 -28.33 -5.45 -7.03
CA SER A 182 -27.02 -4.80 -6.97
C SER A 182 -26.71 -4.25 -5.58
N PHE A 183 -25.46 -3.87 -5.37
CA PHE A 183 -25.11 -2.87 -4.38
C PHE A 183 -25.50 -1.49 -4.91
N THR A 184 -26.02 -0.61 -4.06
CA THR A 184 -26.36 0.77 -4.46
C THR A 184 -25.89 1.78 -3.42
N TRP A 185 -25.23 2.83 -3.88
CA TRP A 185 -24.75 3.94 -3.05
C TRP A 185 -25.65 5.15 -3.25
N GLU A 186 -26.04 5.77 -2.14
CA GLU A 186 -26.81 7.02 -2.13
C GLU A 186 -26.04 8.08 -1.35
N TYR A 187 -25.79 9.21 -1.99
CA TYR A 187 -25.02 10.33 -1.43
C TYR A 187 -25.93 11.48 -1.03
N ASP A 188 -25.53 12.22 0.00
CA ASP A 188 -26.13 13.51 0.31
C ASP A 188 -25.85 14.50 -0.83
N PRO A 189 -26.88 15.12 -1.44
CA PRO A 189 -26.71 15.94 -2.63
C PRO A 189 -25.89 17.22 -2.39
N THR A 190 -25.77 17.67 -1.14
CA THR A 190 -25.10 18.92 -0.76
C THR A 190 -23.63 18.69 -0.42
N SER A 191 -23.34 17.69 0.43
CA SER A 191 -22.00 17.39 0.94
C SER A 191 -21.25 16.37 0.09
N GLY A 192 -21.95 15.52 -0.67
CA GLY A 192 -21.37 14.40 -1.40
C GLY A 192 -21.00 13.21 -0.51
N PHE A 193 -21.37 13.22 0.77
CA PHE A 193 -21.09 12.11 1.68
C PHE A 193 -22.05 10.95 1.45
N LEU A 194 -21.53 9.72 1.63
CA LEU A 194 -22.32 8.50 1.52
C LEU A 194 -23.36 8.43 2.65
N ASN A 195 -24.65 8.56 2.32
CA ASN A 195 -25.74 8.38 3.28
C ASN A 195 -26.09 6.90 3.46
N HIS A 196 -26.33 6.20 2.34
CA HIS A 196 -26.79 4.82 2.33
C HIS A 196 -25.98 3.93 1.39
N LEU A 197 -25.67 2.72 1.84
CA LEU A 197 -25.22 1.62 0.98
C LEU A 197 -26.17 0.44 1.18
N THR A 198 -26.91 0.07 0.13
CA THR A 198 -27.81 -1.07 0.13
C THR A 198 -27.10 -2.28 -0.45
N TYR A 199 -27.21 -3.42 0.23
CA TYR A 199 -26.61 -4.69 -0.14
C TYR A 199 -27.61 -5.55 -0.93
N PRO A 200 -27.15 -6.48 -1.78
CA PRO A 200 -28.02 -7.38 -2.53
C PRO A 200 -28.99 -8.21 -1.68
N ASN A 201 -28.63 -8.55 -0.44
CA ASN A 201 -29.50 -9.27 0.49
C ASN A 201 -30.54 -8.37 1.18
N GLY A 202 -30.60 -7.07 0.85
CA GLY A 202 -31.52 -6.09 1.43
C GLY A 202 -31.07 -5.45 2.74
N MET A 203 -29.85 -5.74 3.21
CA MET A 203 -29.26 -4.98 4.31
C MET A 203 -28.87 -3.57 3.88
N VAL A 204 -28.90 -2.63 4.81
CA VAL A 204 -28.57 -1.22 4.53
C VAL A 204 -27.58 -0.70 5.55
N ARG A 205 -26.45 -0.18 5.07
CA ARG A 205 -25.52 0.64 5.85
C ARG A 205 -26.00 2.10 5.80
N CYS A 206 -26.03 2.75 6.96
CA CYS A 206 -26.38 4.15 7.14
C CYS A 206 -25.23 4.88 7.84
N ASN A 207 -24.67 5.91 7.22
CA ASN A 207 -23.67 6.75 7.89
C ASN A 207 -24.32 8.02 8.45
N THR A 208 -23.76 8.53 9.55
CA THR A 208 -24.06 9.86 10.08
C THR A 208 -22.75 10.61 10.20
N TYR A 209 -22.77 11.90 9.90
CA TYR A 209 -21.56 12.73 9.87
C TYR A 209 -21.65 13.88 10.87
N HIS A 210 -20.50 14.31 11.35
CA HIS A 210 -20.36 15.49 12.16
C HIS A 210 -20.75 16.73 11.34
N PRO A 211 -21.61 17.63 11.85
CA PRO A 211 -22.21 18.71 11.07
C PRO A 211 -21.22 19.74 10.48
N ARG A 212 -19.95 19.71 10.92
CA ARG A 212 -18.91 20.69 10.52
C ARG A 212 -17.53 20.13 10.24
N LEU A 213 -17.23 18.86 10.61
CA LEU A 213 -15.86 18.34 10.64
C LEU A 213 -15.59 17.28 9.58
N ASN A 214 -16.58 16.94 8.75
CA ASN A 214 -16.47 15.88 7.73
C ASN A 214 -16.01 14.53 8.33
N LEU A 215 -16.35 14.27 9.60
CA LEU A 215 -16.05 13.04 10.32
C LEU A 215 -17.32 12.17 10.41
N VAL A 216 -17.18 10.85 10.31
CA VAL A 216 -18.31 9.93 10.54
C VAL A 216 -18.59 9.84 12.03
N THR A 217 -19.79 10.16 12.49
CA THR A 217 -20.17 10.04 13.91
C THR A 217 -20.92 8.75 14.20
N ALA A 218 -21.49 8.10 13.18
CA ALA A 218 -22.05 6.77 13.32
C ALA A 218 -22.04 5.99 12.00
N ILE A 219 -21.84 4.67 12.09
CA ILE A 219 -22.12 3.70 11.04
C ILE A 219 -23.13 2.71 11.60
N GLY A 220 -24.34 2.69 11.04
CA GLY A 220 -25.40 1.75 11.42
C GLY A 220 -25.69 0.76 10.29
N TYR A 221 -26.06 -0.46 10.65
CA TYR A 221 -26.49 -1.51 9.74
C TYR A 221 -27.89 -1.94 10.11
N ARG A 222 -28.77 -2.05 9.12
CA ARG A 222 -30.17 -2.43 9.28
C ARG A 222 -30.50 -3.63 8.41
N LYS A 223 -31.35 -4.50 8.94
CA LYS A 223 -32.02 -5.57 8.19
C LYS A 223 -33.21 -4.95 7.43
N GLY A 224 -33.48 -5.44 6.22
CA GLY A 224 -34.56 -4.95 5.35
C GLY A 224 -35.97 -5.11 5.97
N ALA A 225 -37.00 -4.60 5.28
CA ALA A 225 -38.46 -4.57 5.57
C ALA A 225 -38.95 -4.11 6.97
N ASN A 226 -38.28 -4.52 8.05
CA ASN A 226 -38.63 -4.22 9.44
C ASN A 226 -37.74 -3.13 10.05
N GLY A 227 -36.61 -2.78 9.40
CA GLY A 227 -35.69 -1.72 9.85
C GLY A 227 -34.92 -2.04 11.14
N GLU A 228 -34.92 -3.31 11.54
CA GLU A 228 -34.23 -3.82 12.74
C GLU A 228 -32.72 -3.54 12.66
N SER A 229 -32.12 -3.11 13.77
CA SER A 229 -30.68 -2.91 13.87
C SER A 229 -29.95 -4.25 13.77
N ALA A 230 -28.99 -4.35 12.85
CA ALA A 230 -28.02 -5.44 12.77
C ALA A 230 -26.70 -5.11 13.50
N GLY A 231 -26.43 -3.82 13.69
CA GLY A 231 -25.26 -3.32 14.38
C GLY A 231 -25.11 -1.82 14.20
N ARG A 232 -24.44 -1.14 15.13
CA ARG A 232 -24.16 0.29 15.05
C ARG A 232 -22.91 0.65 15.85
N HIS A 233 -22.05 1.45 15.21
CA HIS A 233 -20.79 1.94 15.74
C HIS A 233 -20.86 3.47 15.81
N GLU A 234 -20.73 4.06 16.99
CA GLU A 234 -20.82 5.50 17.23
C GLU A 234 -19.49 6.04 17.76
N TYR A 235 -19.13 7.25 17.33
CA TYR A 235 -17.80 7.84 17.58
C TYR A 235 -17.92 9.25 18.12
N ASP A 236 -17.21 9.51 19.22
CA ASP A 236 -16.95 10.86 19.72
C ASP A 236 -15.48 11.22 19.50
N TYR A 237 -15.24 12.50 19.22
CA TYR A 237 -13.95 13.01 18.80
C TYR A 237 -13.44 14.12 19.72
N ASP A 238 -12.12 14.23 19.84
CA ASP A 238 -11.48 15.41 20.42
C ASP A 238 -11.33 16.56 19.40
N ALA A 239 -10.72 17.67 19.85
CA ALA A 239 -10.49 18.85 19.02
C ALA A 239 -9.49 18.64 17.86
N LEU A 240 -8.67 17.58 17.92
CA LEU A 240 -7.78 17.16 16.83
C LEU A 240 -8.48 16.19 15.87
N GLY A 241 -9.75 15.88 16.13
CA GLY A 241 -10.54 14.94 15.37
C GLY A 241 -10.20 13.48 15.66
N ARG A 242 -9.48 13.15 16.74
CA ARG A 242 -9.16 11.74 17.10
C ARG A 242 -10.32 11.13 17.90
N PRO A 243 -10.66 9.83 17.76
CA PRO A 243 -11.73 9.22 18.52
C PRO A 243 -11.30 9.09 19.97
N ILE A 244 -12.14 9.57 20.85
CA ILE A 244 -11.99 9.42 22.31
C ILE A 244 -12.96 8.40 22.87
N GLN A 245 -14.03 8.09 22.15
CA GLN A 245 -14.98 7.06 22.52
C GLN A 245 -15.51 6.35 21.27
N ARG A 246 -15.69 5.02 21.38
CA ARG A 246 -16.50 4.23 20.46
C ARG A 246 -17.59 3.49 21.22
N ARG A 247 -18.83 3.56 20.75
CA ARG A 247 -19.94 2.76 21.27
C ARG A 247 -20.43 1.79 20.22
N ASP A 248 -20.34 0.50 20.53
CA ASP A 248 -20.78 -0.60 19.68
C ASP A 248 -22.11 -1.16 20.23
N SER A 249 -23.10 -1.30 19.36
CA SER A 249 -24.39 -1.93 19.65
C SER A 249 -24.74 -2.92 18.55
N TRP A 250 -25.39 -4.02 18.91
CA TRP A 250 -25.62 -5.16 18.01
C TRP A 250 -27.12 -5.38 17.83
N ASP A 251 -27.68 -6.36 18.56
CA ASP A 251 -29.12 -6.55 18.74
C ASP A 251 -29.64 -5.88 20.03
N VAL A 252 -30.96 -5.83 20.19
CA VAL A 252 -31.62 -5.20 21.35
C VAL A 252 -31.32 -5.92 22.67
N ALA A 253 -30.99 -7.21 22.62
CA ALA A 253 -30.72 -8.02 23.80
C ALA A 253 -29.28 -7.86 24.33
N THR A 254 -28.35 -7.47 23.46
CA THR A 254 -26.93 -7.31 23.78
C THR A 254 -26.66 -5.89 24.25
N PRO A 255 -26.26 -5.68 25.52
CA PRO A 255 -25.98 -4.33 26.00
C PRO A 255 -24.81 -3.73 25.26
N ALA A 256 -24.94 -2.46 24.86
CA ALA A 256 -23.90 -1.74 24.13
C ALA A 256 -22.55 -1.75 24.87
N THR A 257 -21.48 -1.91 24.11
CA THR A 257 -20.10 -1.88 24.58
C THR A 257 -19.52 -0.50 24.31
N THR A 258 -19.10 0.21 25.35
CA THR A 258 -18.42 1.51 25.21
C THR A 258 -16.93 1.34 25.44
N ARG A 259 -16.13 1.86 24.52
CA ARG A 259 -14.67 1.95 24.59
C ARG A 259 -14.26 3.40 24.75
N ASN A 260 -13.38 3.70 25.69
CA ASN A 260 -12.77 5.02 25.83
C ASN A 260 -11.29 4.93 25.50
N PHE A 261 -10.83 5.83 24.63
CA PHE A 261 -9.45 5.87 24.18
C PHE A 261 -8.72 7.06 24.81
N THR A 262 -7.59 6.79 25.44
CA THR A 262 -6.69 7.81 26.01
C THR A 262 -5.39 7.81 25.22
N CYS A 263 -4.95 8.98 24.76
CA CYS A 263 -3.71 9.16 24.01
C CYS A 263 -2.71 10.04 24.77
N ASN A 264 -1.41 9.86 24.52
CA ASN A 264 -0.37 10.72 25.07
C ASN A 264 -0.20 12.01 24.24
N SER A 265 0.79 12.84 24.61
CA SER A 265 1.18 14.09 23.94
C SER A 265 1.56 13.89 22.46
N ARG A 266 2.08 12.72 22.09
CA ARG A 266 2.46 12.30 20.73
C ARG A 266 1.31 11.66 19.95
N SER A 267 0.10 11.62 20.53
CA SER A 267 -1.11 10.97 19.99
C SER A 267 -1.11 9.44 20.01
N GLU A 268 -0.13 8.80 20.65
CA GLU A 268 -0.08 7.34 20.76
C GLU A 268 -1.13 6.85 21.76
N LEU A 269 -1.78 5.72 21.46
CA LEU A 269 -2.79 5.11 22.32
C LEU A 269 -2.15 4.58 23.60
N VAL A 270 -2.52 5.13 24.76
CA VAL A 270 -2.02 4.73 26.09
C VAL A 270 -3.03 3.84 26.81
N GLU A 271 -4.32 3.99 26.52
CA GLU A 271 -5.37 3.16 27.11
C GLU A 271 -6.56 2.98 26.13
N ASP A 272 -7.02 1.75 25.96
CA ASP A 272 -8.37 1.41 25.48
C ASP A 272 -9.13 0.72 26.61
N ARG A 273 -10.15 1.39 27.14
CA ARG A 273 -10.95 0.91 28.26
C ARG A 273 -12.36 0.53 27.84
N ILE A 274 -12.72 -0.74 28.04
CA ILE A 274 -14.01 -1.32 27.69
C ILE A 274 -14.95 -1.30 28.92
N SER A 275 -16.18 -0.80 28.74
CA SER A 275 -17.25 -0.89 29.73
C SER A 275 -17.50 -2.37 30.08
N ARG A 276 -17.32 -2.76 31.36
CA ARG A 276 -17.24 -4.13 31.94
C ARG A 276 -15.85 -4.54 32.48
N GLY A 277 -14.90 -3.60 32.58
CA GLY A 277 -13.70 -3.76 33.40
C GLY A 277 -12.47 -4.33 32.69
N ARG A 278 -12.52 -4.44 31.36
CA ARG A 278 -11.37 -4.84 30.53
C ARG A 278 -10.64 -3.58 30.05
N SER A 279 -9.32 -3.59 30.11
CA SER A 279 -8.47 -2.48 29.64
C SER A 279 -7.24 -3.01 28.92
N PHE A 280 -6.80 -2.25 27.92
CA PHE A 280 -5.52 -2.41 27.24
C PHE A 280 -4.70 -1.16 27.49
N ILE A 281 -3.59 -1.29 28.21
CA ILE A 281 -2.75 -0.15 28.62
C ILE A 281 -1.37 -0.32 27.98
N TYR A 282 -0.84 0.76 27.43
CA TYR A 282 0.42 0.77 26.70
C TYR A 282 1.32 1.89 27.19
N SER A 283 2.62 1.63 27.27
CA SER A 283 3.64 2.68 27.41
C SER A 283 4.69 2.52 26.31
N TYR A 284 5.29 3.63 25.90
CA TYR A 284 6.22 3.67 24.77
C TYR A 284 7.50 4.42 25.14
N ASP A 285 8.60 4.09 24.48
CA ASP A 285 9.81 4.91 24.47
C ASP A 285 9.63 6.15 23.56
N ASN A 286 10.65 7.02 23.49
CA ASN A 286 10.58 8.27 22.74
C ASN A 286 10.52 8.11 21.21
N ILE A 287 10.70 6.90 20.67
CA ILE A 287 10.58 6.60 19.24
C ILE A 287 9.43 5.60 18.94
N GLY A 288 8.60 5.30 19.93
CA GLY A 288 7.36 4.54 19.77
C GLY A 288 7.52 3.02 19.90
N ASN A 289 8.65 2.51 20.39
CA ASN A 289 8.69 1.10 20.81
C ASN A 289 7.89 0.94 22.09
N ARG A 290 7.15 -0.16 22.24
CA ARG A 290 6.48 -0.45 23.52
C ARG A 290 7.54 -0.64 24.59
N LYS A 291 7.28 -0.17 25.81
CA LYS A 291 8.06 -0.48 27.03
C LYS A 291 7.30 -1.44 27.93
N THR A 292 6.02 -1.15 28.16
CA THR A 292 5.11 -2.03 28.90
C THR A 292 3.76 -2.11 28.22
N VAL A 293 3.13 -3.26 28.36
CA VAL A 293 1.75 -3.50 27.97
C VAL A 293 1.06 -4.21 29.10
N ARG A 294 -0.15 -3.77 29.44
CA ARG A 294 -1.08 -4.54 30.26
C ARG A 294 -2.35 -4.80 29.45
N GLU A 295 -2.50 -6.00 28.94
CA GLU A 295 -3.72 -6.43 28.24
C GLU A 295 -4.52 -7.31 29.20
N LEU A 296 -5.67 -6.80 29.67
CA LEU A 296 -6.47 -7.46 30.69
C LEU A 296 -5.68 -7.61 32.02
N GLU A 297 -5.32 -8.84 32.40
CA GLU A 297 -4.60 -9.16 33.64
C GLU A 297 -3.12 -9.49 33.38
N GLU A 298 -2.70 -9.61 32.12
CA GLU A 298 -1.32 -9.93 31.76
C GLU A 298 -0.50 -8.66 31.55
N GLU A 299 0.69 -8.63 32.16
CA GLU A 299 1.63 -7.52 32.02
C GLU A 299 2.91 -8.01 31.34
N VAL A 300 3.31 -7.32 30.28
CA VAL A 300 4.46 -7.66 29.45
C VAL A 300 5.35 -6.43 29.34
N SER A 301 6.66 -6.61 29.55
CA SER A 301 7.66 -5.58 29.30
C SER A 301 8.49 -5.91 28.07
N TYR A 302 8.98 -4.87 27.41
CA TYR A 302 9.72 -4.94 26.15
C TYR A 302 11.00 -4.12 26.29
N ASP A 303 12.11 -4.71 25.90
CA ASP A 303 13.39 -4.02 25.76
C ASP A 303 13.76 -3.92 24.28
N ALA A 304 14.13 -2.71 23.83
CA ALA A 304 14.42 -2.42 22.44
C ALA A 304 15.90 -2.03 22.25
N ASN A 305 16.55 -2.61 21.25
CA ASN A 305 17.94 -2.32 20.93
C ASN A 305 18.11 -1.04 20.08
N CYS A 306 19.36 -0.76 19.70
CA CYS A 306 19.74 0.40 18.90
C CYS A 306 19.15 0.45 17.48
N LEU A 307 18.47 -0.61 17.04
CA LEU A 307 17.80 -0.73 15.74
C LEU A 307 16.29 -0.72 15.85
N ASN A 308 15.72 -0.43 17.03
CA ASN A 308 14.28 -0.53 17.34
C ASN A 308 13.73 -1.97 17.31
N GLN A 309 14.61 -2.98 17.38
CA GLN A 309 14.24 -4.38 17.48
C GLN A 309 14.04 -4.75 18.94
N TYR A 310 13.01 -5.55 19.25
CA TYR A 310 12.86 -6.09 20.59
C TYR A 310 13.95 -7.13 20.87
N ALA A 311 14.78 -6.85 21.87
CA ALA A 311 15.85 -7.73 22.35
C ALA A 311 15.35 -8.68 23.46
N GLU A 312 14.37 -8.26 24.24
CA GLU A 312 13.72 -9.09 25.25
C GLU A 312 12.25 -8.72 25.41
N ILE A 313 11.41 -9.74 25.60
CA ILE A 313 9.99 -9.62 25.94
C ILE A 313 9.75 -10.45 27.22
N ALA A 314 9.50 -9.79 28.34
CA ALA A 314 9.37 -10.41 29.67
C ALA A 314 7.96 -10.22 30.26
N GLY A 315 7.62 -10.98 31.32
CA GLY A 315 6.33 -10.87 32.02
C GLY A 315 5.25 -11.91 31.65
N ARG A 316 5.51 -12.76 30.65
CA ARG A 316 4.73 -13.99 30.39
C ARG A 316 5.26 -15.15 31.24
N GLU A 317 4.61 -16.33 31.18
CA GLU A 317 5.09 -17.55 31.87
C GLU A 317 6.58 -17.84 31.62
N GLU A 318 7.07 -17.53 30.41
CA GLU A 318 8.49 -17.57 30.04
C GLU A 318 8.89 -16.32 29.25
N HIS A 319 10.11 -15.82 29.52
CA HIS A 319 10.74 -14.77 28.74
C HIS A 319 10.91 -15.21 27.28
N PHE A 320 10.87 -14.25 26.35
CA PHE A 320 11.10 -14.51 24.94
C PHE A 320 12.10 -13.52 24.36
N THR A 321 13.05 -14.04 23.60
CA THR A 321 14.03 -13.27 22.85
C THR A 321 13.75 -13.47 21.35
N PRO A 322 13.15 -12.47 20.68
CA PRO A 322 13.07 -12.48 19.23
C PRO A 322 14.48 -12.48 18.61
N VAL A 323 14.64 -13.11 17.45
CA VAL A 323 15.90 -13.13 16.71
C VAL A 323 15.68 -12.48 15.36
N TYR A 324 16.68 -11.74 14.89
CA TYR A 324 16.65 -11.01 13.62
C TYR A 324 17.83 -11.42 12.74
N ASP A 325 17.62 -11.38 11.44
CA ASP A 325 18.72 -11.39 10.48
C ASP A 325 19.39 -10.01 10.36
N ALA A 326 20.46 -9.93 9.57
CA ALA A 326 21.24 -8.71 9.40
C ALA A 326 20.46 -7.55 8.71
N ASP A 327 19.41 -7.84 7.95
CA ASP A 327 18.55 -6.81 7.33
C ASP A 327 17.40 -6.40 8.26
N GLY A 328 17.27 -7.03 9.43
CA GLY A 328 16.29 -6.71 10.45
C GLY A 328 14.95 -7.43 10.28
N ASN A 329 14.93 -8.56 9.59
CA ASN A 329 13.73 -9.41 9.58
C ASN A 329 13.73 -10.35 10.79
N GLN A 330 12.60 -10.49 11.47
CA GLN A 330 12.49 -11.44 12.58
C GLN A 330 12.54 -12.88 12.05
N THR A 331 13.62 -13.60 12.37
CA THR A 331 13.78 -15.03 12.06
C THR A 331 13.23 -15.93 13.15
N ARG A 332 12.95 -15.40 14.35
CA ARG A 332 12.28 -16.14 15.43
C ARG A 332 11.25 -15.23 16.09
N ILE A 333 9.98 -15.62 16.03
CA ILE A 333 8.86 -14.86 16.60
C ILE A 333 8.01 -15.71 17.54
N ARG A 334 7.30 -15.04 18.44
CA ARG A 334 6.22 -15.64 19.24
C ARG A 334 4.91 -14.97 18.86
N THR A 335 3.92 -15.78 18.52
CA THR A 335 2.58 -15.36 18.13
C THR A 335 1.56 -15.96 19.10
N SER A 336 0.26 -15.72 18.86
CA SER A 336 -0.81 -16.39 19.62
C SER A 336 -0.88 -17.90 19.39
N THR A 337 -0.19 -18.42 18.37
CA THR A 337 -0.22 -19.84 17.98
C THR A 337 1.05 -20.60 18.40
N GLY A 338 2.09 -19.90 18.86
CA GLY A 338 3.33 -20.50 19.34
C GLY A 338 4.56 -19.76 18.85
N ILE A 339 5.70 -20.43 18.93
CA ILE A 339 6.98 -19.91 18.44
C ILE A 339 7.23 -20.43 17.01
N TRP A 340 7.66 -19.53 16.15
CA TRP A 340 7.93 -19.80 14.74
C TRP A 340 9.35 -19.36 14.37
N GLU A 341 10.05 -20.22 13.64
CA GLU A 341 11.29 -19.90 12.93
C GLU A 341 10.96 -19.52 11.48
N ILE A 342 11.56 -18.45 10.96
CA ILE A 342 11.21 -17.83 9.69
C ILE A 342 12.45 -17.67 8.82
N SER A 343 12.29 -18.01 7.54
CA SER A 343 13.27 -17.66 6.49
C SER A 343 12.68 -16.65 5.51
N TYR A 344 13.54 -15.79 4.98
CA TYR A 344 13.19 -14.69 4.08
C TYR A 344 13.93 -14.83 2.76
N ASP A 345 13.31 -14.34 1.70
CA ASP A 345 13.98 -14.21 0.40
C ASP A 345 14.86 -12.95 0.30
N ALA A 346 15.51 -12.77 -0.84
CA ALA A 346 16.34 -11.60 -1.14
C ALA A 346 15.58 -10.27 -1.07
N ASN A 347 14.24 -10.28 -1.09
CA ASN A 347 13.37 -9.10 -1.04
C ASN A 347 12.74 -8.88 0.34
N ASP A 348 13.25 -9.54 1.39
CA ASP A 348 12.75 -9.45 2.77
C ASP A 348 11.30 -9.94 2.94
N ARG A 349 10.86 -10.88 2.09
CA ARG A 349 9.53 -11.50 2.18
C ARG A 349 9.65 -12.86 2.89
N PRO A 350 8.82 -13.16 3.89
CA PRO A 350 8.91 -14.42 4.63
C PRO A 350 8.40 -15.58 3.76
N ILE A 351 9.30 -16.51 3.40
CA ILE A 351 8.99 -17.60 2.47
C ILE A 351 8.71 -18.94 3.16
N VAL A 352 9.23 -19.15 4.37
CA VAL A 352 8.97 -20.36 5.17
C VAL A 352 8.83 -20.01 6.64
N PHE A 353 7.76 -20.50 7.26
CA PHE A 353 7.55 -20.51 8.71
C PHE A 353 7.58 -21.95 9.19
N THR A 354 8.36 -22.26 10.23
CA THR A 354 8.43 -23.58 10.85
C THR A 354 8.10 -23.49 12.33
N SER A 355 7.15 -24.28 12.81
CA SER A 355 6.79 -24.30 14.23
C SER A 355 7.97 -24.78 15.06
N GLN A 356 8.05 -24.36 16.33
CA GLN A 356 9.14 -24.71 17.23
C GLN A 356 9.37 -26.23 17.37
N ASP A 357 8.31 -27.03 17.28
CA ASP A 357 8.39 -28.50 17.34
C ASP A 357 8.74 -29.16 15.99
N GLY A 358 8.92 -28.35 14.94
CA GLY A 358 9.24 -28.79 13.57
C GLY A 358 8.11 -29.54 12.86
N ARG A 359 6.91 -29.61 13.45
CA ARG A 359 5.80 -30.40 12.90
C ARG A 359 5.03 -29.66 11.83
N THR A 360 4.90 -28.35 11.94
CA THR A 360 4.15 -27.52 11.00
C THR A 360 5.10 -26.64 10.22
N THR A 361 4.97 -26.66 8.89
CA THR A 361 5.69 -25.77 7.98
C THR A 361 4.70 -25.07 7.08
N ILE A 362 4.82 -23.75 6.95
CA ILE A 362 4.02 -22.93 6.03
C ILE A 362 4.97 -22.28 5.04
N THR A 363 4.80 -22.57 3.75
CA THR A 363 5.59 -21.97 2.66
C THR A 363 4.75 -20.95 1.90
N CYS A 364 5.34 -19.81 1.56
CA CYS A 364 4.68 -18.72 0.84
C CYS A 364 5.42 -18.40 -0.47
N GLY A 365 4.67 -18.19 -1.55
CA GLY A 365 5.17 -17.74 -2.86
C GLY A 365 4.72 -16.31 -3.17
N TYR A 366 5.62 -15.49 -3.70
CA TYR A 366 5.37 -14.07 -3.99
C TYR A 366 5.68 -13.71 -5.44
N ASP A 367 4.83 -12.88 -6.04
CA ASP A 367 5.00 -12.41 -7.41
C ASP A 367 5.95 -11.20 -7.49
N TYR A 368 6.19 -10.69 -8.70
CA TYR A 368 7.04 -9.53 -8.94
C TYR A 368 6.57 -8.23 -8.26
N ARG A 369 5.32 -8.19 -7.78
CA ARG A 369 4.71 -7.05 -7.07
C ARG A 369 4.68 -7.23 -5.55
N GLY A 370 5.19 -8.35 -5.05
CA GLY A 370 5.20 -8.67 -3.62
C GLY A 370 3.88 -9.24 -3.10
N ARG A 371 2.94 -9.61 -3.97
CA ARG A 371 1.67 -10.23 -3.57
C ARG A 371 1.88 -11.73 -3.35
N ARG A 372 1.34 -12.27 -2.25
CA ARG A 372 1.42 -13.69 -1.92
C ARG A 372 0.46 -14.48 -2.80
N PHE A 373 0.93 -15.03 -3.92
CA PHE A 373 0.08 -15.81 -4.83
C PHE A 373 -0.11 -17.26 -4.36
N GLU A 374 0.73 -17.76 -3.45
CA GLU A 374 0.68 -19.15 -2.99
C GLU A 374 0.96 -19.23 -1.48
N LYS A 375 0.19 -20.07 -0.78
CA LYS A 375 0.45 -20.47 0.61
C LYS A 375 0.19 -21.96 0.75
N LYS A 376 1.13 -22.70 1.32
CA LYS A 376 1.00 -24.14 1.56
C LYS A 376 1.38 -24.49 2.97
N ALA A 377 0.48 -25.14 3.69
CA ALA A 377 0.72 -25.65 5.04
C ALA A 377 0.92 -27.17 5.00
N THR A 378 1.93 -27.64 5.73
CA THR A 378 2.28 -29.05 5.88
C THR A 378 2.37 -29.36 7.37
N VAL A 379 1.71 -30.42 7.82
CA VAL A 379 1.72 -30.89 9.21
C VAL A 379 2.22 -32.33 9.24
N ASN A 380 3.29 -32.60 10.00
CA ASN A 380 3.96 -33.90 10.06
C ASN A 380 4.31 -34.47 8.68
N GLY A 381 4.72 -33.61 7.74
CA GLY A 381 5.06 -33.97 6.36
C GLY A 381 3.87 -34.16 5.41
N ALA A 382 2.62 -34.11 5.89
CA ALA A 382 1.42 -34.18 5.06
C ALA A 382 0.88 -32.78 4.74
N VAL A 383 0.49 -32.53 3.50
CA VAL A 383 -0.11 -31.24 3.09
C VAL A 383 -1.49 -31.11 3.74
N SER A 384 -1.65 -30.10 4.59
CA SER A 384 -2.93 -29.80 5.27
C SER A 384 -3.75 -28.77 4.50
N SER A 385 -3.09 -27.84 3.81
CA SER A 385 -3.72 -26.87 2.91
C SER A 385 -2.74 -26.41 1.85
N HIS A 386 -3.24 -26.07 0.67
CA HIS A 386 -2.45 -25.50 -0.41
C HIS A 386 -3.34 -24.54 -1.20
N CYS A 387 -3.14 -23.25 -0.99
CA CYS A 387 -3.96 -22.19 -1.57
C CYS A 387 -3.21 -21.45 -2.67
N TRP A 388 -3.92 -21.10 -3.72
CA TRP A 388 -3.48 -20.17 -4.77
C TRP A 388 -4.39 -18.96 -4.83
N PHE A 389 -3.81 -17.76 -4.88
CA PHE A 389 -4.53 -16.50 -4.77
C PHE A 389 -4.42 -15.70 -6.07
N LEU A 390 -5.57 -15.21 -6.55
CA LEU A 390 -5.65 -14.33 -7.71
C LEU A 390 -5.95 -12.91 -7.27
N TYR A 391 -5.41 -11.94 -8.01
CA TYR A 391 -5.43 -10.54 -7.61
C TYR A 391 -5.91 -9.63 -8.73
N ARG A 392 -6.71 -8.63 -8.36
CA ARG A 392 -6.92 -7.39 -9.10
C ARG A 392 -6.14 -6.30 -8.38
N ASP A 393 -5.06 -5.84 -9.00
CA ASP A 393 -4.09 -4.98 -8.32
C ASP A 393 -3.60 -5.60 -7.00
N TYR A 394 -3.77 -4.97 -5.83
CA TYR A 394 -3.45 -5.58 -4.52
C TYR A 394 -4.66 -6.25 -3.82
N LEU A 395 -5.82 -6.28 -4.47
CA LEU A 395 -7.02 -6.91 -3.92
C LEU A 395 -7.08 -8.37 -4.32
N GLN A 396 -7.09 -9.28 -3.34
CA GLN A 396 -7.29 -10.71 -3.60
C GLN A 396 -8.73 -10.95 -4.08
N VAL A 397 -8.92 -11.37 -5.32
CA VAL A 397 -10.24 -11.57 -5.94
C VAL A 397 -10.70 -13.02 -5.95
N ALA A 398 -9.79 -13.98 -5.82
CA ALA A 398 -10.15 -15.39 -5.69
C ALA A 398 -9.11 -16.20 -4.90
N GLU A 399 -9.58 -17.31 -4.35
CA GLU A 399 -8.79 -18.35 -3.69
C GLU A 399 -9.12 -19.71 -4.34
N LEU A 400 -8.09 -20.46 -4.69
CA LEU A 400 -8.17 -21.81 -5.22
C LEU A 400 -7.46 -22.82 -4.29
N ASP A 401 -7.99 -24.02 -4.20
CA ASP A 401 -7.40 -25.16 -3.49
C ASP A 401 -6.61 -26.05 -4.47
N LEU A 402 -5.33 -26.25 -4.18
CA LEU A 402 -4.34 -27.00 -4.96
C LEU A 402 -4.03 -28.36 -4.33
N THR A 403 -4.74 -28.79 -3.29
CA THR A 403 -4.61 -30.15 -2.72
C THR A 403 -5.21 -31.24 -3.60
N HIS A 404 -5.92 -30.84 -4.66
CA HIS A 404 -6.52 -31.71 -5.67
C HIS A 404 -5.68 -31.73 -6.96
N PRO A 405 -5.83 -32.76 -7.82
CA PRO A 405 -5.10 -32.83 -9.10
C PRO A 405 -5.32 -31.62 -10.02
N GLU A 406 -6.52 -31.02 -9.95
CA GLU A 406 -6.89 -29.80 -10.68
C GLU A 406 -7.18 -28.69 -9.67
N PRO A 407 -6.74 -27.44 -9.90
CA PRO A 407 -7.03 -26.32 -9.02
C PRO A 407 -8.54 -26.08 -8.89
N LEU A 408 -9.07 -26.08 -7.66
CA LEU A 408 -10.50 -25.88 -7.40
C LEU A 408 -10.77 -24.47 -6.89
N LEU A 409 -11.62 -23.70 -7.58
CA LEU A 409 -12.10 -22.42 -7.06
C LEU A 409 -12.97 -22.64 -5.81
N VAL A 410 -12.55 -22.09 -4.67
CA VAL A 410 -13.27 -22.22 -3.39
C VAL A 410 -13.98 -20.93 -2.98
N LYS A 411 -13.35 -19.77 -3.20
CA LYS A 411 -13.88 -18.46 -2.81
C LYS A 411 -13.56 -17.41 -3.87
N SER A 412 -14.48 -16.48 -4.07
CA SER A 412 -14.23 -15.23 -4.78
C SER A 412 -14.74 -14.04 -3.98
N TYR A 413 -14.12 -12.88 -4.17
CA TYR A 413 -14.34 -11.70 -3.32
C TYR A 413 -14.74 -10.51 -4.18
N LEU A 414 -15.71 -9.75 -3.67
CA LEU A 414 -16.13 -8.48 -4.25
C LEU A 414 -15.76 -7.37 -3.28
N TRP A 415 -14.88 -6.49 -3.73
CA TRP A 415 -14.35 -5.37 -2.97
C TRP A 415 -15.12 -4.09 -3.25
N ASP A 416 -15.11 -3.18 -2.29
CA ASP A 416 -15.76 -1.89 -2.44
C ASP A 416 -15.06 -1.03 -3.50
N PRO A 417 -15.73 -0.67 -4.60
CA PRO A 417 -15.13 0.09 -5.69
C PRO A 417 -14.85 1.56 -5.30
N THR A 418 -15.43 2.05 -4.19
CA THR A 418 -15.13 3.40 -3.67
C THR A 418 -13.80 3.46 -2.90
N GLU A 419 -13.24 2.30 -2.53
CA GLU A 419 -11.95 2.16 -1.85
C GLU A 419 -11.04 1.17 -2.61
N PRO A 420 -10.60 1.47 -3.84
CA PRO A 420 -9.96 0.49 -4.72
C PRO A 420 -8.60 -0.04 -4.23
N MET A 421 -8.02 0.58 -3.19
CA MET A 421 -6.75 0.18 -2.58
C MET A 421 -6.85 -0.05 -1.07
N ALA A 422 -8.00 0.23 -0.46
CA ALA A 422 -8.25 -0.14 0.91
C ALA A 422 -9.12 -1.38 0.86
N THR A 423 -8.59 -2.50 1.32
CA THR A 423 -9.31 -3.78 1.47
C THR A 423 -10.63 -3.53 2.20
N ARG A 424 -11.74 -3.30 1.50
CA ARG A 424 -13.07 -3.21 2.11
C ARG A 424 -13.93 -4.22 1.39
N ILE A 425 -13.89 -5.45 1.88
CA ILE A 425 -14.66 -6.53 1.30
C ILE A 425 -16.15 -6.23 1.51
N LEU A 426 -16.94 -6.32 0.44
CA LEU A 426 -18.39 -6.19 0.49
C LEU A 426 -19.06 -7.57 0.56
N MET A 427 -18.53 -8.51 -0.23
CA MET A 427 -19.11 -9.84 -0.38
C MET A 427 -18.05 -10.91 -0.64
N MET A 428 -18.26 -12.07 -0.05
CA MET A 428 -17.58 -13.32 -0.39
C MET A 428 -18.58 -14.28 -1.01
N THR A 429 -18.19 -14.92 -2.11
CA THR A 429 -18.93 -16.02 -2.71
C THR A 429 -18.21 -17.31 -2.40
N CYS A 430 -18.88 -18.22 -1.71
CA CYS A 430 -18.40 -19.58 -1.49
C CYS A 430 -18.87 -20.47 -2.63
N TRP A 431 -17.95 -21.23 -3.20
CA TRP A 431 -18.22 -22.08 -4.36
C TRP A 431 -18.29 -23.56 -3.98
N GLN A 432 -19.05 -24.33 -4.76
CA GLN A 432 -19.09 -25.79 -4.71
C GLN A 432 -18.98 -26.37 -6.13
N GLU A 433 -18.88 -27.70 -6.23
CA GLU A 433 -18.84 -28.42 -7.52
C GLU A 433 -17.73 -27.87 -8.45
N ASN A 434 -16.49 -27.75 -7.92
CA ASN A 434 -15.34 -27.18 -8.64
C ASN A 434 -15.61 -25.77 -9.21
N GLY A 435 -16.16 -24.89 -8.39
CA GLY A 435 -16.50 -23.55 -8.83
C GLY A 435 -17.73 -23.47 -9.75
N MET A 436 -18.38 -24.57 -10.13
CA MET A 436 -19.47 -24.51 -11.14
C MET A 436 -20.79 -24.01 -10.56
N LYS A 437 -20.93 -24.01 -9.23
CA LYS A 437 -22.15 -23.60 -8.56
C LYS A 437 -21.84 -22.76 -7.33
N VAL A 438 -22.58 -21.67 -7.19
CA VAL A 438 -22.57 -20.84 -5.98
C VAL A 438 -23.21 -21.65 -4.85
N LYS A 439 -22.49 -21.81 -3.75
CA LYS A 439 -23.04 -22.38 -2.51
C LYS A 439 -23.82 -21.31 -1.76
N GLU A 440 -23.19 -20.15 -1.54
CA GLU A 440 -23.77 -19.02 -0.81
C GLU A 440 -23.00 -17.72 -1.07
N HIS A 441 -23.67 -16.59 -0.83
CA HIS A 441 -23.05 -15.27 -0.73
C HIS A 441 -23.10 -14.78 0.71
N LEU A 442 -21.99 -14.22 1.17
CA LEU A 442 -21.80 -13.69 2.52
C LEU A 442 -21.43 -12.21 2.42
N TYR A 443 -22.09 -11.37 3.22
CA TYR A 443 -22.01 -9.92 3.17
C TYR A 443 -21.37 -9.37 4.43
N PHE A 444 -20.49 -8.38 4.26
CA PHE A 444 -19.58 -7.92 5.31
C PHE A 444 -19.99 -6.56 5.87
N MET A 445 -19.95 -6.46 7.20
CA MET A 445 -20.18 -5.24 7.97
C MET A 445 -18.88 -4.86 8.69
N TYR A 446 -18.64 -3.57 8.84
CA TYR A 446 -17.39 -3.06 9.37
C TYR A 446 -17.54 -1.74 10.14
N ASP A 447 -16.54 -1.47 10.97
CA ASP A 447 -16.39 -0.20 11.68
C ASP A 447 -15.69 0.87 10.80
N ALA A 448 -15.53 2.09 11.33
CA ALA A 448 -14.89 3.20 10.62
C ALA A 448 -13.38 3.01 10.35
N LEU A 449 -12.76 1.98 10.92
CA LEU A 449 -11.35 1.60 10.71
C LEU A 449 -11.24 0.36 9.81
N LYS A 450 -12.34 -0.01 9.13
CA LYS A 450 -12.44 -1.17 8.24
C LYS A 450 -12.28 -2.51 8.97
N ASN A 451 -12.41 -2.58 10.28
CA ASN A 451 -12.43 -3.88 10.95
C ASN A 451 -13.76 -4.58 10.60
N VAL A 452 -13.70 -5.83 10.11
CA VAL A 452 -14.92 -6.62 9.90
C VAL A 452 -15.56 -6.90 11.26
N THR A 453 -16.78 -6.40 11.47
CA THR A 453 -17.48 -6.54 12.75
C THR A 453 -18.51 -7.66 12.73
N SER A 454 -19.08 -7.96 11.56
CA SER A 454 -20.06 -9.04 11.38
C SER A 454 -20.15 -9.50 9.93
N ILE A 455 -20.62 -10.73 9.74
CA ILE A 455 -20.93 -11.32 8.43
C ILE A 455 -22.36 -11.83 8.44
N PHE A 456 -23.11 -11.58 7.37
CA PHE A 456 -24.49 -12.02 7.20
C PHE A 456 -24.66 -12.82 5.90
N ASP A 457 -25.55 -13.80 5.90
CA ASP A 457 -25.92 -14.54 4.69
C ASP A 457 -26.99 -13.83 3.83
N GLY A 458 -27.41 -14.50 2.75
CA GLY A 458 -28.48 -14.03 1.86
C GLY A 458 -29.86 -13.94 2.52
N GLN A 459 -30.06 -14.57 3.69
CA GLN A 459 -31.29 -14.50 4.49
C GLN A 459 -31.16 -13.52 5.68
N GLN A 460 -30.09 -12.71 5.71
CA GLN A 460 -29.81 -11.74 6.77
C GLN A 460 -29.63 -12.39 8.16
N LYS A 461 -29.24 -13.66 8.21
CA LYS A 461 -28.81 -14.33 9.44
C LYS A 461 -27.33 -14.06 9.65
N GLN A 462 -26.96 -13.73 10.89
CA GLN A 462 -25.57 -13.49 11.27
C GLN A 462 -24.80 -14.81 11.26
N GLN A 463 -23.69 -14.84 10.51
CA GLN A 463 -22.82 -15.99 10.33
C GLN A 463 -21.48 -15.82 11.06
N ALA A 464 -21.06 -14.57 11.33
CA ALA A 464 -19.91 -14.26 12.16
C ALA A 464 -20.07 -12.94 12.91
N ARG A 465 -19.42 -12.82 14.07
CA ARG A 465 -19.23 -11.57 14.84
C ARG A 465 -17.82 -11.49 15.39
N TYR A 466 -17.24 -10.29 15.33
CA TYR A 466 -15.88 -10.05 15.78
C TYR A 466 -15.75 -8.82 16.68
N GLU A 467 -14.85 -8.90 17.65
CA GLU A 467 -14.30 -7.77 18.39
C GLU A 467 -12.79 -7.92 18.46
N TYR A 468 -12.03 -6.82 18.36
CA TYR A 468 -10.57 -6.83 18.35
C TYR A 468 -9.99 -6.00 19.49
N ALA A 469 -8.81 -6.41 19.98
CA ALA A 469 -7.91 -5.56 20.73
C ALA A 469 -7.35 -4.46 19.79
N PRO A 470 -6.81 -3.35 20.33
CA PRO A 470 -6.38 -2.21 19.51
C PRO A 470 -5.42 -2.57 18.37
N PHE A 471 -4.53 -3.53 18.57
CA PHE A 471 -3.52 -3.93 17.57
C PHE A 471 -3.87 -5.22 16.81
N GLY A 472 -5.14 -5.63 16.84
CA GLY A 472 -5.69 -6.66 15.94
C GLY A 472 -5.88 -8.04 16.53
N SER A 473 -5.45 -8.30 17.77
CA SER A 473 -5.72 -9.59 18.44
C SER A 473 -7.23 -9.78 18.62
N PRO A 474 -7.80 -10.93 18.24
CA PRO A 474 -9.24 -11.15 18.40
C PRO A 474 -9.62 -11.25 19.89
N ILE A 475 -10.65 -10.49 20.28
CA ILE A 475 -11.32 -10.57 21.58
C ILE A 475 -12.54 -11.48 21.51
N THR A 476 -13.25 -11.45 20.40
CA THR A 476 -14.45 -12.25 20.15
C THR A 476 -14.41 -12.74 18.71
N GLU A 477 -14.70 -14.03 18.53
CA GLU A 477 -14.87 -14.69 17.24
C GLU A 477 -16.01 -15.69 17.38
N GLU A 478 -17.21 -15.30 16.98
CA GLU A 478 -18.43 -16.09 17.15
C GLU A 478 -19.06 -16.42 15.80
N GLY A 479 -19.61 -17.63 15.67
CA GLY A 479 -20.34 -18.10 14.49
C GLY A 479 -19.52 -18.99 13.56
N ASP A 480 -20.21 -19.76 12.73
CA ASP A 480 -19.60 -20.80 11.87
C ASP A 480 -18.63 -20.20 10.85
N MET A 481 -18.88 -18.98 10.38
CA MET A 481 -18.01 -18.30 9.41
C MET A 481 -16.85 -17.54 10.06
N ALA A 482 -16.74 -17.53 11.40
CA ALA A 482 -15.77 -16.69 12.10
C ALA A 482 -14.31 -16.99 11.70
N ARG A 483 -13.93 -18.27 11.63
CA ARG A 483 -12.56 -18.71 11.25
C ARG A 483 -12.42 -19.10 9.78
N GLU A 484 -13.54 -19.39 9.12
CA GLU A 484 -13.56 -19.69 7.69
C GLU A 484 -13.30 -18.44 6.83
N ASN A 485 -13.73 -17.28 7.32
CA ASN A 485 -13.40 -15.99 6.72
C ASN A 485 -11.95 -15.59 7.06
N LYS A 486 -11.19 -15.23 6.02
CA LYS A 486 -9.80 -14.77 6.18
C LYS A 486 -9.67 -13.25 6.28
N PHE A 487 -10.66 -12.44 5.90
CA PHE A 487 -10.56 -10.98 5.98
C PHE A 487 -11.21 -10.44 7.26
N ARG A 488 -10.42 -10.03 8.24
CA ARG A 488 -10.89 -9.67 9.60
C ARG A 488 -10.44 -8.28 10.04
N PHE A 489 -9.39 -8.18 10.86
CA PHE A 489 -8.85 -6.91 11.34
C PHE A 489 -8.35 -6.07 10.17
N SER A 490 -8.72 -4.79 10.14
CA SER A 490 -8.48 -3.87 9.00
C SER A 490 -8.97 -4.37 7.63
N CYS A 491 -9.82 -5.41 7.60
CA CYS A 491 -10.19 -6.18 6.41
C CYS A 491 -9.02 -6.88 5.71
N GLU A 492 -7.94 -7.16 6.44
CA GLU A 492 -6.75 -7.84 5.93
C GLU A 492 -6.79 -9.35 6.19
N PHE A 493 -5.97 -10.07 5.42
CA PHE A 493 -5.91 -11.53 5.49
C PHE A 493 -5.30 -11.99 6.81
N SER A 494 -6.08 -12.70 7.62
CA SER A 494 -5.69 -13.25 8.90
C SER A 494 -5.21 -14.69 8.73
N ASP A 495 -3.92 -14.90 8.93
CA ASP A 495 -3.28 -16.21 8.93
C ASP A 495 -3.51 -16.90 10.29
N ASP A 496 -4.62 -17.63 10.42
CA ASP A 496 -5.00 -18.33 11.65
C ASP A 496 -3.91 -19.26 12.17
N GLU A 497 -3.21 -19.95 11.27
CA GLU A 497 -2.16 -20.90 11.64
C GLU A 497 -0.93 -20.18 12.21
N LEU A 498 -0.62 -18.99 11.71
CA LEU A 498 0.54 -18.21 12.15
C LEU A 498 0.19 -17.27 13.31
N GLY A 499 -1.06 -16.88 13.47
CA GLY A 499 -1.46 -15.79 14.36
C GLY A 499 -0.99 -14.42 13.88
N LEU A 500 -0.84 -14.24 12.56
CA LEU A 500 -0.39 -13.01 11.91
C LEU A 500 -1.48 -12.41 11.02
N VAL A 501 -1.37 -11.11 10.71
CA VAL A 501 -2.23 -10.45 9.72
C VAL A 501 -1.38 -9.99 8.55
N TYR A 502 -1.71 -10.47 7.35
CA TYR A 502 -0.99 -10.20 6.10
C TYR A 502 -1.58 -8.99 5.37
N TYR A 503 -0.74 -7.97 5.17
CA TYR A 503 -1.12 -6.69 4.54
C TYR A 503 -0.61 -6.55 3.10
N ASN A 504 -0.18 -7.61 2.42
CA ASN A 504 0.61 -7.59 1.18
C ASN A 504 2.12 -7.47 1.39
N TYR A 505 2.64 -6.29 1.75
CA TYR A 505 4.09 -6.11 1.85
C TYR A 505 4.69 -6.60 3.17
N ARG A 506 3.90 -6.61 4.24
CA ARG A 506 4.34 -7.01 5.57
C ARG A 506 3.31 -7.87 6.29
N HIS A 507 3.78 -8.55 7.34
CA HIS A 507 2.92 -9.26 8.28
C HIS A 507 2.96 -8.54 9.63
N LEU A 508 1.79 -8.17 10.11
CA LEU A 508 1.60 -7.64 11.46
C LEU A 508 1.56 -8.85 12.42
N ASN A 509 2.33 -8.79 13.50
CA ASN A 509 2.15 -9.66 14.66
C ASN A 509 1.27 -8.94 15.69
N PRO A 510 -0.03 -9.26 15.82
CA PRO A 510 -0.91 -8.59 16.77
C PRO A 510 -0.47 -8.76 18.22
N ALA A 511 0.20 -9.87 18.55
CA ALA A 511 0.69 -10.16 19.90
C ALA A 511 1.77 -9.15 20.35
N ASP A 512 2.61 -8.69 19.43
CA ASP A 512 3.66 -7.70 19.68
C ASP A 512 3.23 -6.28 19.27
N GLY A 513 2.15 -6.17 18.48
CA GLY A 513 1.59 -4.94 17.92
C GLY A 513 2.51 -4.23 16.94
N ARG A 514 3.31 -4.99 16.17
CA ARG A 514 4.27 -4.45 15.20
C ARG A 514 4.52 -5.39 14.02
N TRP A 515 5.14 -4.84 12.99
CA TRP A 515 5.57 -5.61 11.82
C TRP A 515 6.74 -6.53 12.15
N ILE A 516 6.79 -7.70 11.50
CA ILE A 516 7.87 -8.68 11.70
C ILE A 516 9.16 -8.35 10.93
N ASN A 517 9.12 -7.35 10.06
CA ASN A 517 10.25 -6.85 9.28
C ASN A 517 10.18 -5.32 9.13
N ARG A 518 11.32 -4.71 8.80
CA ARG A 518 11.43 -3.26 8.55
C ARG A 518 10.52 -2.85 7.39
N ASP A 519 10.01 -1.61 7.46
CA ASP A 519 9.25 -1.00 6.37
C ASP A 519 10.04 -1.02 5.05
N PRO A 520 9.51 -1.64 3.96
CA PRO A 520 10.17 -1.64 2.65
C PRO A 520 10.47 -0.24 2.13
N ILE A 521 9.68 0.76 2.53
CA ILE A 521 9.86 2.16 2.11
C ILE A 521 10.73 2.96 3.08
N GLN A 522 11.26 2.29 4.10
CA GLN A 522 12.18 2.80 5.10
C GLN A 522 11.65 4.09 5.78
N GLU A 523 12.52 5.06 6.03
CA GLU A 523 12.17 6.29 6.75
C GLU A 523 11.26 7.25 5.94
N GLN A 524 10.84 6.87 4.73
CA GLN A 524 9.82 7.63 3.97
C GLN A 524 8.42 7.49 4.60
N SER A 525 8.17 6.37 5.27
CA SER A 525 6.93 6.13 6.03
C SER A 525 7.02 6.78 7.40
N GLU A 526 7.86 6.21 8.26
CA GLU A 526 8.04 6.57 9.67
C GLU A 526 9.48 6.30 10.12
N TRP A 527 9.90 6.92 11.23
CA TRP A 527 11.24 6.70 11.78
C TRP A 527 11.39 5.37 12.54
N ASN A 528 10.28 4.83 13.06
CA ASN A 528 10.25 3.49 13.61
C ASN A 528 9.81 2.49 12.54
N LEU A 529 10.78 1.81 11.93
CA LEU A 529 10.54 0.92 10.80
C LEU A 529 9.72 -0.33 11.13
N TYR A 530 9.48 -0.63 12.42
CA TYR A 530 8.62 -1.74 12.86
C TYR A 530 7.24 -1.26 13.35
N GLY A 531 7.06 0.06 13.56
CA GLY A 531 5.84 0.61 14.14
C GLY A 531 4.59 0.29 13.33
N PHE A 532 3.50 -0.09 14.01
CA PHE A 532 2.19 -0.22 13.39
C PHE A 532 1.41 1.10 13.55
N VAL A 533 1.13 1.76 12.43
CA VAL A 533 0.26 2.95 12.32
C VAL A 533 0.52 4.03 13.38
N LYS A 534 1.79 4.38 13.64
CA LYS A 534 2.22 5.37 14.65
C LYS A 534 1.74 5.09 16.08
N ASN A 535 1.43 3.84 16.43
CA ASN A 535 0.77 3.48 17.69
C ASN A 535 -0.59 4.16 17.89
N VAL A 536 -1.28 4.54 16.81
CA VAL A 536 -2.62 5.15 16.88
C VAL A 536 -3.63 4.30 16.09
N PRO A 537 -3.83 3.03 16.47
CA PRO A 537 -4.69 2.11 15.71
C PRO A 537 -6.18 2.43 15.83
N SER A 538 -6.58 3.35 16.72
CA SER A 538 -7.94 3.87 16.81
C SER A 538 -8.25 4.92 15.73
N TYR A 539 -7.27 5.34 14.92
CA TYR A 539 -7.36 6.49 14.02
C TYR A 539 -6.74 6.25 12.64
N PHE A 540 -5.56 5.64 12.60
CA PHE A 540 -4.84 5.31 11.37
C PHE A 540 -5.05 3.85 10.99
N ILE A 541 -4.99 3.60 9.69
CA ILE A 541 -4.94 2.27 9.08
C ILE A 541 -3.69 2.17 8.20
N ASP A 542 -3.24 0.97 7.88
CA ASP A 542 -2.27 0.75 6.80
C ASP A 542 -3.00 0.04 5.65
N LEU A 543 -2.74 0.45 4.41
CA LEU A 543 -3.43 -0.09 3.24
C LEU A 543 -2.74 -1.31 2.63
N LEU A 544 -1.40 -1.35 2.70
CA LEU A 544 -0.58 -2.35 2.01
C LEU A 544 0.57 -2.87 2.90
N GLY A 545 0.64 -2.43 4.16
CA GLY A 545 1.75 -2.72 5.05
C GLY A 545 2.99 -1.92 4.68
N ASN A 546 2.87 -0.66 4.28
CA ASN A 546 4.01 0.19 3.91
C ASN A 546 3.89 1.65 4.37
N SER A 547 2.69 2.11 4.75
CA SER A 547 2.50 3.48 5.22
C SER A 547 1.15 3.62 5.91
N PRO A 548 1.07 4.40 7.00
CA PRO A 548 -0.20 4.75 7.63
C PRO A 548 -0.99 5.76 6.80
N TYR A 549 -2.31 5.62 6.82
CA TYR A 549 -3.31 6.52 6.24
C TYR A 549 -4.39 6.83 7.29
N GLN A 550 -4.90 8.06 7.29
CA GLN A 550 -6.00 8.42 8.20
C GLN A 550 -7.27 7.67 7.78
N GLY A 551 -7.87 6.89 8.70
CA GLY A 551 -8.94 5.94 8.38
C GLY A 551 -10.19 6.54 7.72
N TRP A 552 -10.49 7.83 7.95
CA TRP A 552 -11.70 8.47 7.39
C TRP A 552 -11.47 9.31 6.15
N ALA A 553 -10.22 9.48 5.72
CA ALA A 553 -9.90 10.11 4.44
C ALA A 553 -10.39 9.26 3.23
N LEU A 554 -10.87 8.04 3.48
CA LEU A 554 -11.36 7.08 2.49
C LEU A 554 -12.86 7.17 2.19
N ASN A 555 -13.67 7.84 3.04
CA ASN A 555 -15.11 7.98 2.77
C ASN A 555 -15.41 9.21 1.89
N GLY A 556 -14.85 9.25 0.67
CA GLY A 556 -15.20 10.25 -0.34
C GLY A 556 -14.06 10.88 -1.14
N LEU A 557 -12.80 10.47 -0.94
CA LEU A 557 -11.74 10.74 -1.91
C LEU A 557 -11.39 9.43 -2.63
N GLN A 558 -11.60 9.39 -3.94
CA GLN A 558 -10.91 8.46 -4.84
C GLN A 558 -9.40 8.60 -4.58
N LEU A 559 -8.83 7.65 -3.85
CA LEU A 559 -7.39 7.46 -3.89
C LEU A 559 -7.08 6.82 -5.23
N HIS A 560 -6.71 7.66 -6.19
CA HIS A 560 -5.97 7.21 -7.35
C HIS A 560 -4.59 6.75 -6.87
N PRO A 561 -4.10 5.58 -7.31
CA PRO A 561 -2.75 5.13 -7.02
C PRO A 561 -1.75 6.15 -7.58
N SER A 562 -1.23 7.03 -6.72
CA SER A 562 0.20 7.29 -6.77
C SER A 562 0.82 5.98 -6.31
N ALA A 563 1.32 5.21 -7.27
CA ALA A 563 2.22 4.11 -6.98
C ALA A 563 3.31 4.69 -6.07
N TYR A 564 3.32 4.31 -4.81
CA TYR A 564 4.54 4.39 -4.01
C TYR A 564 5.40 3.22 -4.51
N GLU A 565 5.88 3.36 -5.76
CA GLU A 565 7.10 2.71 -6.23
C GLU A 565 8.22 3.42 -5.47
N THR A 566 8.46 2.98 -4.24
CA THR A 566 9.56 3.50 -3.42
C THR A 566 10.84 2.85 -3.86
N VAL A 567 11.38 3.35 -4.95
CA VAL A 567 12.81 3.52 -5.01
C VAL A 567 13.12 4.80 -4.26
N GLU A 568 14.13 4.79 -3.40
CA GLU A 568 14.81 6.01 -2.98
C GLU A 568 15.35 6.74 -4.22
N TYR A 569 14.53 7.58 -4.84
CA TYR A 569 15.05 8.63 -5.67
C TYR A 569 15.21 9.85 -4.78
N GLU A 570 16.44 10.36 -4.66
CA GLU A 570 16.57 11.80 -4.66
C GLU A 570 15.97 12.28 -5.99
N ILE A 571 14.73 12.75 -5.93
CA ILE A 571 13.95 13.06 -7.11
C ILE A 571 14.70 14.15 -7.87
N SER A 572 15.21 13.80 -9.03
CA SER A 572 16.06 14.69 -9.79
C SER A 572 15.42 14.94 -11.14
N ILE A 573 15.53 16.18 -11.60
CA ILE A 573 15.03 16.58 -12.90
C ILE A 573 16.16 16.34 -13.89
N THR A 574 15.96 15.35 -14.75
CA THR A 574 16.83 15.13 -15.90
C THR A 574 16.30 15.95 -17.06
N TYR A 575 17.15 16.77 -17.67
CA TYR A 575 16.78 17.50 -18.87
C TYR A 575 17.85 17.46 -19.95
N HIS A 576 17.39 17.71 -21.16
CA HIS A 576 18.20 17.78 -22.36
C HIS A 576 17.75 18.96 -23.22
N ALA A 577 18.67 19.87 -23.53
CA ALA A 577 18.43 21.05 -24.36
C ALA A 577 19.14 20.95 -25.71
N LEU A 578 18.37 20.89 -26.80
CA LEU A 578 18.88 20.97 -28.17
C LEU A 578 18.89 22.42 -28.65
N CYS A 579 20.09 22.94 -28.91
CA CYS A 579 20.32 24.29 -29.40
C CYS A 579 20.16 24.42 -30.93
N GLN A 580 19.86 25.63 -31.40
CA GLN A 580 19.50 25.95 -32.79
C GLN A 580 20.51 25.49 -33.87
N ASN A 581 21.80 25.47 -33.54
CA ASN A 581 22.89 25.18 -34.49
C ASN A 581 23.47 23.75 -34.38
N ALA A 582 22.78 22.81 -33.72
CA ALA A 582 23.27 21.44 -33.55
C ALA A 582 23.37 20.70 -34.90
N THR A 583 24.60 20.29 -35.26
CA THR A 583 24.85 19.47 -36.44
C THR A 583 24.22 18.07 -36.26
N TRP A 584 24.12 17.30 -37.34
CA TRP A 584 23.66 15.91 -37.26
C TRP A 584 24.53 15.07 -36.31
N TRP A 585 25.85 15.27 -36.31
CA TRP A 585 26.75 14.57 -35.39
C TRP A 585 26.59 15.03 -33.94
N ASP A 586 26.34 16.32 -33.71
CA ASP A 586 26.00 16.84 -32.37
C ASP A 586 24.66 16.27 -31.87
N ARG A 587 23.67 16.07 -32.76
CA ARG A 587 22.41 15.39 -32.37
C ARG A 587 22.67 13.96 -31.94
N ARG A 588 23.45 13.18 -32.71
CA ARG A 588 23.74 11.79 -32.39
C ARG A 588 24.56 11.61 -31.10
N ILE A 589 25.54 12.50 -30.86
CA ILE A 589 26.40 12.45 -29.66
C ILE A 589 25.67 13.02 -28.43
N ASN A 590 24.88 14.07 -28.55
CA ASN A 590 24.09 14.61 -27.43
C ASN A 590 22.91 13.70 -27.05
N ASP A 591 22.25 13.05 -28.03
CA ASP A 591 21.27 11.98 -27.78
C ASP A 591 21.90 10.76 -27.05
N LEU A 592 23.23 10.61 -27.09
CA LEU A 592 24.01 9.56 -26.42
C LEU A 592 24.63 9.98 -25.07
N LEU A 593 24.79 11.28 -24.79
CA LEU A 593 25.64 11.78 -23.68
C LEU A 593 25.04 12.89 -22.78
N ALA A 594 23.91 13.52 -23.09
CA ALA A 594 23.43 14.66 -22.31
C ALA A 594 22.11 14.39 -21.56
N ASN A 595 22.23 13.92 -20.31
CA ASN A 595 21.17 13.90 -19.31
C ASN A 595 21.63 14.75 -18.12
N LYS A 596 21.36 16.07 -18.14
CA LYS A 596 21.66 16.91 -16.97
C LYS A 596 20.64 16.63 -15.89
N THR A 597 21.11 15.99 -14.83
CA THR A 597 20.32 15.72 -13.64
C THR A 597 20.51 16.86 -12.65
N THR A 598 19.40 17.48 -12.22
CA THR A 598 19.39 18.60 -11.27
C THR A 598 18.55 18.27 -10.06
N LYS A 599 18.98 18.74 -8.88
CA LYS A 599 18.35 18.38 -7.60
C LYS A 599 17.71 19.56 -6.86
N SER A 600 18.01 20.79 -7.28
CA SER A 600 17.32 21.98 -6.80
C SER A 600 16.93 22.92 -7.96
N PRO A 601 15.87 23.75 -7.79
CA PRO A 601 15.49 24.77 -8.76
C PRO A 601 16.61 25.71 -9.22
N SER A 602 17.60 25.95 -8.35
CA SER A 602 18.77 26.78 -8.68
C SER A 602 19.72 26.13 -9.69
N ASP A 603 19.73 24.80 -9.79
CA ASP A 603 20.69 24.05 -10.62
C ASP A 603 20.18 23.87 -12.06
N PHE A 604 18.90 24.12 -12.31
CA PHE A 604 18.29 24.02 -13.63
C PHE A 604 18.51 25.29 -14.42
N ASN A 605 19.54 25.24 -15.24
CA ASN A 605 19.87 26.31 -16.16
C ASN A 605 20.08 25.77 -17.58
N PRO A 606 18.99 25.39 -18.30
CA PRO A 606 19.11 24.93 -19.69
C PRO A 606 19.76 25.95 -20.63
N ASN A 607 19.69 27.25 -20.31
CA ASN A 607 20.37 28.29 -21.11
C ASN A 607 21.90 28.17 -21.06
N SER A 608 22.46 27.60 -19.99
CA SER A 608 23.92 27.38 -19.87
C SER A 608 24.45 26.36 -20.88
N GLU A 609 23.59 25.52 -21.45
CA GLU A 609 23.97 24.56 -22.49
C GLU A 609 24.08 25.20 -23.88
N CYS A 610 23.64 26.45 -23.99
CA CYS A 610 23.51 27.19 -25.24
C CYS A 610 24.48 28.38 -25.26
N LEU A 611 25.75 28.20 -24.86
CA LEU A 611 26.73 29.30 -24.78
C LEU A 611 27.00 30.00 -26.13
N SER A 612 26.83 29.29 -27.25
CA SER A 612 27.04 29.80 -28.61
C SER A 612 25.74 30.11 -29.38
N CYS A 613 24.59 29.69 -28.87
CA CYS A 613 23.31 29.74 -29.57
C CYS A 613 22.34 30.63 -28.78
N GLN A 614 21.70 31.60 -29.44
CA GLN A 614 20.87 32.59 -28.74
C GLN A 614 19.58 32.01 -28.12
N CYS A 615 19.20 30.76 -28.44
CA CYS A 615 17.97 30.12 -27.98
C CYS A 615 17.96 28.57 -28.09
N ILE A 616 17.06 27.92 -27.32
CA ILE A 616 16.80 26.47 -27.27
C ILE A 616 15.68 26.10 -28.24
N LYS A 617 15.91 25.08 -29.09
CA LYS A 617 14.95 24.58 -30.08
C LYS A 617 14.11 23.42 -29.56
N LYS A 618 14.68 22.52 -28.76
CA LYS A 618 13.92 21.47 -28.06
C LYS A 618 14.44 21.32 -26.64
N LEU A 619 13.54 21.34 -25.65
CA LEU A 619 13.85 20.99 -24.27
C LEU A 619 13.03 19.76 -23.90
N THR A 620 13.70 18.68 -23.54
CA THR A 620 13.05 17.49 -22.97
C THR A 620 13.36 17.46 -21.49
N VAL A 621 12.35 17.29 -20.65
CA VAL A 621 12.51 17.21 -19.21
C VAL A 621 11.80 15.97 -18.70
N ILE A 622 12.54 15.15 -17.98
CA ILE A 622 12.05 13.99 -17.26
C ILE A 622 12.01 14.37 -15.78
N MET A 623 10.83 14.27 -15.17
CA MET A 623 10.64 14.58 -13.76
C MET A 623 9.56 13.70 -13.16
N HIS A 624 9.58 13.54 -11.85
CA HIS A 624 8.51 12.85 -11.13
C HIS A 624 7.35 13.81 -10.87
N GLY A 625 6.12 13.35 -11.14
CA GLY A 625 4.91 14.09 -10.90
C GLY A 625 3.86 13.27 -10.18
N SER A 626 2.96 13.93 -9.48
CA SER A 626 1.78 13.29 -8.89
C SER A 626 0.53 14.13 -9.13
N SER A 627 -0.62 13.52 -8.94
CA SER A 627 -1.92 14.17 -8.96
C SER A 627 -2.55 14.05 -7.56
N SER A 628 -3.25 15.08 -7.09
CA SER A 628 -4.02 14.99 -5.83
C SER A 628 -5.34 14.24 -5.97
N GLY A 629 -5.67 13.71 -7.15
CA GLY A 629 -7.03 13.26 -7.48
C GLY A 629 -8.04 14.40 -7.67
N SER A 630 -7.79 15.58 -7.07
CA SER A 630 -8.57 16.81 -7.32
C SER A 630 -8.12 17.51 -8.61
N TYR A 631 -8.77 17.21 -9.73
CA TYR A 631 -8.56 17.92 -11.00
C TYR A 631 -8.80 19.43 -10.83
N PRO A 632 -7.94 20.35 -11.32
CA PRO A 632 -6.75 20.17 -12.18
C PRO A 632 -5.43 20.43 -11.42
N ARG A 633 -5.27 19.87 -10.21
CA ARG A 633 -4.08 20.07 -9.38
C ARG A 633 -3.09 18.93 -9.55
N VAL A 634 -1.87 19.29 -9.97
CA VAL A 634 -0.73 18.37 -10.13
C VAL A 634 0.48 18.88 -9.37
N PHE A 635 1.36 17.96 -9.01
CA PHE A 635 2.63 18.24 -8.36
C PHE A 635 3.79 17.70 -9.19
N ALA A 636 4.91 18.39 -9.14
CA ALA A 636 6.21 17.87 -9.54
C ALA A 636 7.12 17.88 -8.33
N TYR A 637 8.01 16.91 -8.24
CA TYR A 637 8.95 16.80 -7.13
C TYR A 637 10.37 17.02 -7.63
N TRP A 638 11.19 17.65 -6.81
CA TRP A 638 12.55 18.03 -7.16
C TRP A 638 13.41 18.22 -5.91
N GLY A 639 14.26 17.23 -5.64
CA GLY A 639 14.88 17.03 -4.33
C GLY A 639 13.78 16.97 -3.28
N ASP A 640 13.94 17.76 -2.22
CA ASP A 640 12.95 17.89 -1.14
C ASP A 640 11.81 18.88 -1.47
N ARG A 641 11.84 19.53 -2.64
CA ARG A 641 10.84 20.53 -3.02
C ARG A 641 9.67 19.91 -3.76
N ARG A 642 8.47 20.18 -3.23
CA ARG A 642 7.19 19.91 -3.90
C ARG A 642 6.70 21.15 -4.64
N LEU A 643 6.73 21.10 -5.97
CA LEU A 643 6.21 22.15 -6.85
C LEU A 643 4.77 21.85 -7.20
N GLN A 644 3.88 22.83 -7.05
CA GLN A 644 2.46 22.66 -7.32
C GLN A 644 2.01 23.49 -8.52
N GLU A 645 1.18 22.89 -9.38
CA GLU A 645 0.40 23.59 -10.39
C GLU A 645 -1.09 23.41 -10.11
N SER A 646 -1.83 24.52 -10.09
CA SER A 646 -3.30 24.53 -9.94
C SER A 646 -3.87 25.88 -10.36
N LYS A 647 -5.19 26.08 -10.26
CA LYS A 647 -5.78 27.42 -10.47
C LYS A 647 -5.08 28.53 -9.65
N LYS A 648 -4.64 28.23 -8.42
CA LYS A 648 -4.04 29.19 -7.47
C LYS A 648 -2.51 29.14 -7.35
N SER A 649 -1.83 28.17 -7.99
CA SER A 649 -0.38 27.98 -7.87
C SER A 649 0.26 27.70 -9.22
N THR A 650 1.45 28.24 -9.46
CA THR A 650 2.16 28.25 -10.77
C THR A 650 3.60 27.75 -10.68
N LEU A 651 3.95 27.00 -9.64
CA LEU A 651 5.34 26.71 -9.31
C LEU A 651 6.04 25.88 -10.41
N ILE A 652 5.32 24.98 -11.09
CA ILE A 652 5.86 24.15 -12.18
C ILE A 652 6.06 24.99 -13.44
N SER A 653 5.01 25.66 -13.93
CA SER A 653 5.09 26.47 -15.14
C SER A 653 6.04 27.67 -15.03
N ASN A 654 6.30 28.17 -13.82
CA ASN A 654 7.27 29.24 -13.58
C ASN A 654 8.72 28.82 -13.81
N MET A 655 9.05 27.53 -13.70
CA MET A 655 10.42 27.03 -13.95
C MET A 655 10.92 27.38 -15.35
N PHE A 656 10.02 27.46 -16.32
CA PHE A 656 10.34 27.60 -17.73
C PHE A 656 10.33 29.04 -18.23
N LYS A 657 9.89 30.01 -17.41
CA LYS A 657 9.69 31.41 -17.84
C LYS A 657 10.97 32.12 -18.26
N ASN A 658 12.09 31.78 -17.63
CA ASN A 658 13.37 32.46 -17.85
C ASN A 658 14.27 31.73 -18.86
N ILE A 659 13.74 30.71 -19.55
CA ILE A 659 14.47 29.96 -20.56
C ILE A 659 14.30 30.64 -21.92
N LYS A 660 15.41 30.82 -22.64
CA LYS A 660 15.40 31.45 -23.96
C LYS A 660 15.09 30.40 -25.02
N PHE A 661 13.83 30.33 -25.44
CA PHE A 661 13.39 29.45 -26.52
C PHE A 661 13.42 30.13 -27.90
N CYS A 662 13.61 29.35 -28.95
CA CYS A 662 13.56 29.84 -30.34
C CYS A 662 12.13 30.08 -30.81
N SER A 663 11.93 30.83 -31.90
CA SER A 663 10.59 31.10 -32.47
C SER A 663 9.85 29.83 -32.89
N GLU A 664 10.58 28.78 -33.29
CA GLU A 664 10.07 27.43 -33.50
C GLU A 664 10.71 26.47 -32.49
N CYS A 665 9.99 26.14 -31.43
CA CYS A 665 10.51 25.30 -30.35
C CYS A 665 9.51 24.25 -29.85
N THR A 666 10.05 23.19 -29.24
CA THR A 666 9.27 22.15 -28.56
C THR A 666 9.71 22.00 -27.11
N LEU A 667 8.75 22.00 -26.18
CA LEU A 667 8.96 21.63 -24.79
C LEU A 667 8.27 20.31 -24.52
N GLU A 668 9.04 19.30 -24.13
CA GLU A 668 8.57 17.94 -23.88
C GLU A 668 8.75 17.63 -22.39
N LEU A 669 7.65 17.45 -21.64
CA LEU A 669 7.71 17.00 -20.25
C LEU A 669 7.27 15.54 -20.17
N ARG A 670 8.21 14.67 -19.81
CA ARG A 670 8.00 13.26 -19.51
C ARG A 670 7.87 13.11 -18.00
N SER A 671 6.66 12.95 -17.53
CA SER A 671 6.36 12.84 -16.10
C SER A 671 5.09 12.04 -15.93
N CYS A 672 5.04 11.21 -14.89
CA CYS A 672 3.78 10.68 -14.38
C CYS A 672 2.86 11.85 -13.99
N HIS A 673 1.58 11.76 -14.36
CA HIS A 673 0.48 12.63 -13.94
C HIS A 673 0.47 14.11 -14.38
N LEU A 674 1.59 14.73 -14.79
CA LEU A 674 1.57 16.15 -15.17
C LEU A 674 0.73 16.43 -16.43
N GLY A 675 0.63 15.46 -17.35
CA GLY A 675 -0.21 15.57 -18.54
C GLY A 675 -1.70 15.65 -18.22
N GLU A 676 -2.13 15.24 -17.02
CA GLU A 676 -3.52 15.29 -16.58
C GLU A 676 -4.00 16.72 -16.31
N SER A 677 -3.11 17.73 -16.21
CA SER A 677 -3.50 19.13 -15.98
C SER A 677 -3.54 19.93 -17.29
N PRO A 678 -4.73 20.25 -17.84
CA PRO A 678 -4.80 21.13 -19.01
C PRO A 678 -4.36 22.56 -18.70
N ILE A 679 -4.46 22.99 -17.44
CA ILE A 679 -4.01 24.31 -16.98
C ILE A 679 -2.49 24.41 -17.08
N LEU A 680 -1.76 23.35 -16.72
CA LEU A 680 -0.32 23.30 -16.85
C LEU A 680 0.10 23.47 -18.32
N LYS A 681 -0.49 22.68 -19.23
CA LYS A 681 -0.19 22.75 -20.67
C LYS A 681 -0.38 24.16 -21.22
N ALA A 682 -1.56 24.75 -20.99
CA ALA A 682 -1.88 26.09 -21.48
C ALA A 682 -0.92 27.17 -20.93
N ARG A 683 -0.52 27.07 -19.65
CA ARG A 683 0.45 28.00 -19.05
C ARG A 683 1.86 27.82 -19.60
N LEU A 684 2.31 26.59 -19.84
CA LEU A 684 3.60 26.32 -20.46
C LEU A 684 3.67 26.86 -21.88
N GLU A 685 2.63 26.65 -22.69
CA GLU A 685 2.54 27.22 -24.05
C GLU A 685 2.53 28.75 -24.00
N ALA A 686 1.77 29.34 -23.07
CA ALA A 686 1.71 30.78 -22.90
C ALA A 686 3.06 31.40 -22.47
N ASN A 687 3.76 30.77 -21.53
CA ASN A 687 5.02 31.23 -20.96
C ASN A 687 6.21 31.05 -21.93
N THR A 688 6.25 29.95 -22.67
CA THR A 688 7.42 29.57 -23.49
C THR A 688 7.27 29.87 -24.97
N LYS A 689 6.02 30.01 -25.46
CA LYS A 689 5.67 30.07 -26.88
C LYS A 689 6.06 28.81 -27.69
N CYS A 690 6.45 27.72 -27.02
CA CYS A 690 6.76 26.45 -27.66
C CYS A 690 5.52 25.59 -27.84
N LYS A 691 5.60 24.63 -28.78
CA LYS A 691 4.71 23.48 -28.79
C LYS A 691 4.99 22.63 -27.55
N VAL A 692 4.00 22.41 -26.70
CA VAL A 692 4.16 21.63 -25.47
C VAL A 692 3.62 20.20 -25.65
N LEU A 693 4.47 19.23 -25.36
CA LEU A 693 4.14 17.82 -25.28
C LEU A 693 4.17 17.40 -23.81
N LEU A 694 3.01 17.06 -23.26
CA LEU A 694 2.90 16.44 -21.93
C LEU A 694 2.43 15.00 -22.13
N TYR A 695 3.10 14.06 -21.48
CA TYR A 695 2.67 12.66 -21.49
C TYR A 695 1.59 12.45 -20.42
N THR A 696 0.48 11.82 -20.82
CA THR A 696 -0.73 11.59 -20.01
C THR A 696 -0.81 10.18 -19.43
N GLY A 697 0.22 9.36 -19.62
CA GLY A 697 0.26 7.99 -19.11
C GLY A 697 1.13 7.87 -17.86
N LYS A 698 0.85 6.83 -17.06
CA LYS A 698 1.87 6.31 -16.14
C LYS A 698 3.10 5.99 -16.99
N VAL A 699 4.18 6.77 -16.84
CA VAL A 699 5.49 6.18 -17.08
C VAL A 699 5.60 5.17 -15.94
N ASN A 700 5.14 3.94 -16.18
CA ASN A 700 5.37 2.81 -15.29
C ASN A 700 6.87 2.53 -15.41
N ALA A 701 7.66 3.38 -14.80
CA ALA A 701 9.03 3.04 -14.51
C ALA A 701 8.94 2.03 -13.36
N PHE A 702 8.49 0.81 -13.70
CA PHE A 702 8.48 -0.34 -12.83
C PHE A 702 9.91 -0.50 -12.34
N PHE A 703 10.15 -0.04 -11.12
CA PHE A 703 11.40 -0.25 -10.43
C PHE A 703 11.06 -1.01 -9.15
N PRO A 704 11.35 -2.31 -9.11
CA PRO A 704 10.99 -3.17 -8.01
C PRO A 704 11.95 -2.93 -6.84
N PHE A 705 11.35 -2.82 -5.66
CA PHE A 705 11.93 -2.89 -4.30
C PHE A 705 13.21 -2.09 -4.01
#